data_AF-A0A0X8HSM7-F1
#
_entry.id   AF-A0A0X8HSM7-F1
#
_cell.length_a   1.000
_cell.length_b   1.000
_cell.length_c   1.000
_cell.angle_alpha   90.00
_cell.angle_beta   90.00
_cell.angle_gamma   90.00
#
_symmetry.space_group_name_H-M   'P 1'
#
loop_
_entity.id
_entity.type
_entity.pdbx_description
1 polymer ?
#
loop_
_entity_poly.entity_id
_entity_poly.type
_entity_poly.pdbx_seq_one_letter_code
_entity_poly.pdbx_strand_id
1 'polypeptide(L)'
;MPEISDKLVFQSGEKTLLGLLSDKNCLFVVNKNQLTKVLYLDQPHNEPEILETCQSPTSVFAYEDSYILVTSINGDVYQYSKGGKTELLFRSALPLRDCVAIHAGKTCVVGGDDLELTFIDLNVGHKKDTIRLNEQLSQMSYNSQMNILTVTLVDGTIVFYSLTSETPNEVKRLEGYIEKNFYNDIGLNEEGTAEYCDENRLCTRVSWHPRGLQFAIPSKDGTVKIFNLSDFSLIKTLALQAKSYFTSLLFEPIQGRYIAATDLSNRLTIWDTISGKVYYSKDLSYKLTNIIWNAKGSSLELLLGTWTGEVVTVKGIAELDAFSADKNDSLENELPKSKKNALFLDSDDDELGTPLPSQYNENDTKLDLNSENVFTDNEDQEENSKREYNYGDDEQFIDDDDDDGGYVTKKPKIGPVASLSSTVRISKNQPQSRFHYKPISPGGTPFGSADKRYLTMSNLGFVWTVKSASGQFTITVSFFDVGRFREYHFEDLFGYDVCSLSEDGTFFAQSKSGDIFYRPHDSFSHSKWTKKIPLAPSERITSIAATPKKVVVATSLGYIRMFNVFGIPMSLEKMSPVVAIAAYEYRIFAVHYSPYHGILYSLFEQSTENGGKYYQKECPLPISLQLFNGQSDQQISYTFSEFNPLGIKSLFFSSFGDPCIFGYDNVLLVLSKWRNPMESRWIPLVDSQLELWMLSGGKNPTDVHVWPLGLNYDTMNYILIKGKHFWPEFPLPLPSEMEIRIPLLDKDQLVKNEKENNNEQEEVVVPVTIAAEEEYLRSKILVELLTDTIENDGELYGNENEILQSLFGAHDRSLLRLFAAACSNQDSDKALSLVKELKQDKALTAATKIAQRAELLMLVKKVAEIRDARYELQLART
;
A
#
# COMPACT_ATOMS: atom_id res chain seq x y z
N MET A 1 -4.01 7.57 47.09
CA MET A 1 -2.68 8.11 46.77
C MET A 1 -1.68 6.98 46.91
N PRO A 2 -0.57 6.97 46.14
CA PRO A 2 0.40 5.89 46.20
C PRO A 2 1.01 5.77 47.60
N GLU A 3 1.13 4.53 48.08
CA GLU A 3 1.79 4.20 49.35
C GLU A 3 3.28 3.96 49.09
N ILE A 4 4.15 4.39 50.01
CA ILE A 4 5.60 4.21 49.89
C ILE A 4 6.06 3.36 51.07
N SER A 5 6.70 2.23 50.77
CA SER A 5 7.22 1.30 51.77
C SER A 5 8.65 0.87 51.42
N ASP A 6 9.58 1.08 52.35
CA ASP A 6 10.99 0.70 52.26
C ASP A 6 11.28 -0.65 52.96
N LYS A 7 12.26 -1.40 52.42
CA LYS A 7 12.80 -2.61 53.03
C LYS A 7 14.33 -2.55 52.96
N LEU A 8 14.99 -2.53 54.12
CA LEU A 8 16.44 -2.68 54.21
C LEU A 8 16.84 -4.11 53.82
N VAL A 9 17.62 -4.27 52.75
CA VAL A 9 18.04 -5.58 52.21
C VAL A 9 19.51 -5.87 52.54
N PHE A 10 20.35 -4.83 52.59
CA PHE A 10 21.77 -4.91 52.96
C PHE A 10 22.11 -3.90 54.06
N GLN A 11 22.74 -4.36 55.15
CA GLN A 11 23.15 -3.51 56.28
C GLN A 11 24.38 -2.64 55.97
N SER A 12 25.07 -2.86 54.84
CA SER A 12 26.35 -2.23 54.53
C SER A 12 26.26 -0.84 53.90
N GLY A 13 25.06 -0.38 53.50
CA GLY A 13 24.85 1.01 53.04
C GLY A 13 25.40 1.28 51.63
N GLU A 14 25.19 0.35 50.68
CA GLU A 14 25.91 0.33 49.39
C GLU A 14 24.99 0.31 48.15
N LYS A 15 25.61 0.57 46.99
CA LYS A 15 24.98 0.50 45.66
C LYS A 15 24.25 -0.82 45.46
N THR A 16 22.93 -0.71 45.32
CA THR A 16 22.02 -1.84 45.17
C THR A 16 21.29 -1.72 43.84
N LEU A 17 21.46 -2.71 42.95
CA LEU A 17 20.80 -2.78 41.65
C LEU A 17 19.67 -3.82 41.68
N LEU A 18 18.56 -3.50 41.02
CA LEU A 18 17.40 -4.39 40.90
C LEU A 18 17.34 -5.08 39.54
N GLY A 19 16.85 -6.32 39.52
CA GLY A 19 16.38 -7.04 38.34
C GLY A 19 15.15 -7.90 38.68
N LEU A 20 14.03 -7.70 37.97
CA LEU A 20 12.78 -8.44 38.18
C LEU A 20 12.57 -9.44 37.04
N LEU A 21 12.34 -10.71 37.36
CA LEU A 21 12.05 -11.75 36.36
C LEU A 21 10.69 -11.56 35.68
N SER A 22 10.51 -12.25 34.55
CA SER A 22 9.27 -12.20 33.76
C SER A 22 8.05 -12.73 34.53
N ASP A 23 8.29 -13.55 35.56
CA ASP A 23 7.29 -14.02 36.54
C ASP A 23 6.70 -12.92 37.44
N LYS A 24 7.27 -11.70 37.42
CA LYS A 24 6.88 -10.52 38.23
C LYS A 24 6.82 -10.77 39.74
N ASN A 25 7.47 -11.83 40.21
CA ASN A 25 7.44 -12.29 41.59
C ASN A 25 8.84 -12.37 42.19
N CYS A 26 9.85 -12.71 41.38
CA CYS A 26 11.22 -12.88 41.81
C CYS A 26 12.06 -11.65 41.48
N LEU A 27 12.38 -10.89 42.52
CA LEU A 27 13.24 -9.71 42.47
C LEU A 27 14.65 -10.10 42.92
N PHE A 28 15.61 -10.04 42.00
CA PHE A 28 17.04 -10.09 42.32
C PHE A 28 17.50 -8.71 42.77
N VAL A 29 18.18 -8.66 43.90
CA VAL A 29 18.72 -7.44 44.52
C VAL A 29 20.23 -7.61 44.66
N VAL A 30 20.98 -7.00 43.74
CA VAL A 30 22.43 -7.20 43.53
C VAL A 30 23.21 -6.09 44.23
N ASN A 31 24.20 -6.45 45.07
CA ASN A 31 25.07 -5.51 45.79
C ASN A 31 26.50 -5.54 45.22
N LYS A 32 27.17 -4.38 45.27
CA LYS A 32 28.62 -4.19 45.07
C LYS A 32 29.52 -5.26 45.71
N ASN A 33 29.23 -5.66 46.94
CA ASN A 33 30.05 -6.59 47.72
C ASN A 33 29.72 -8.07 47.47
N GLN A 34 29.75 -8.48 46.20
CA GLN A 34 29.70 -9.88 45.77
C GLN A 34 28.48 -10.68 46.26
N LEU A 35 27.38 -10.00 46.60
CA LEU A 35 26.19 -10.62 47.19
C LEU A 35 24.93 -10.20 46.46
N THR A 36 24.13 -11.17 46.04
CA THR A 36 22.78 -10.96 45.54
C THR A 36 21.77 -11.65 46.43
N LYS A 37 20.64 -11.00 46.68
CA LYS A 37 19.51 -11.56 47.42
C LYS A 37 18.31 -11.70 46.49
N VAL A 38 17.72 -12.90 46.45
CA VAL A 38 16.48 -13.17 45.73
C VAL A 38 15.30 -12.97 46.69
N LEU A 39 14.38 -12.08 46.32
CA LEU A 39 13.18 -11.76 47.08
C LEU A 39 11.94 -12.22 46.32
N TYR A 40 11.09 -12.98 47.00
CA TYR A 40 9.77 -13.40 46.51
C TYR A 40 8.70 -12.40 46.95
N LEU A 41 8.12 -11.66 46.00
CA LEU A 41 7.17 -10.57 46.26
C LEU A 41 5.79 -11.06 46.73
N ASP A 42 5.46 -12.34 46.54
CA ASP A 42 4.30 -13.00 47.17
C ASP A 42 4.54 -13.40 48.63
N GLN A 43 5.80 -13.61 49.04
CA GLN A 43 6.15 -14.11 50.37
C GLN A 43 7.19 -13.20 51.04
N PRO A 44 6.86 -11.90 51.27
CA PRO A 44 7.82 -10.88 51.71
C PRO A 44 8.38 -11.10 53.13
N HIS A 45 7.83 -12.06 53.87
CA HIS A 45 8.25 -12.48 55.22
C HIS A 45 9.27 -13.63 55.22
N ASN A 46 9.49 -14.31 54.09
CA ASN A 46 10.52 -15.35 54.01
C ASN A 46 11.92 -14.73 54.05
N GLU A 47 12.90 -15.51 54.49
CA GLU A 47 14.31 -15.15 54.34
C GLU A 47 14.69 -15.19 52.85
N PRO A 48 15.49 -14.23 52.35
CA PRO A 48 15.94 -14.20 50.97
C PRO A 48 16.97 -15.31 50.69
N GLU A 49 16.89 -15.93 49.52
CA GLU A 49 17.97 -16.79 49.03
C GLU A 49 19.18 -15.91 48.69
N ILE A 50 20.39 -16.36 49.07
CA ILE A 50 21.64 -15.59 48.94
C ILE A 50 22.51 -16.27 47.88
N LEU A 51 22.97 -15.49 46.90
CA LEU A 51 23.87 -15.90 45.83
C LEU A 51 25.16 -15.08 45.87
N GLU A 52 26.31 -15.73 45.67
CA GLU A 52 27.59 -15.06 45.44
C GLU A 52 27.63 -14.53 44.00
N THR A 53 27.98 -13.24 43.84
CA THR A 53 27.99 -12.55 42.54
C THR A 53 29.26 -11.74 42.29
N CYS A 54 29.42 -11.17 41.10
CA CYS A 54 30.59 -10.37 40.76
C CYS A 54 30.74 -9.12 41.65
N GLN A 55 31.99 -8.67 41.81
CA GLN A 55 32.31 -7.45 42.55
C GLN A 55 32.04 -6.21 41.68
N SER A 56 31.49 -5.15 42.29
CA SER A 56 31.22 -3.86 41.61
C SER A 56 30.45 -4.02 40.28
N PRO A 57 29.17 -4.42 40.34
CA PRO A 57 28.33 -4.61 39.17
C PRO A 57 27.98 -3.25 38.54
N THR A 58 27.97 -3.22 37.21
CA THR A 58 27.69 -2.03 36.40
C THR A 58 26.25 -2.04 35.91
N SER A 59 25.75 -3.17 35.38
CA SER A 59 24.34 -3.37 35.06
C SER A 59 23.81 -4.75 35.44
N VAL A 60 22.48 -4.86 35.50
CA VAL A 60 21.73 -6.10 35.73
C VAL A 60 20.61 -6.16 34.69
N PHE A 61 20.48 -7.29 34.01
CA PHE A 61 19.37 -7.53 33.07
C PHE A 61 18.71 -8.89 33.34
N ALA A 62 17.42 -8.87 33.66
CA ALA A 62 16.64 -10.09 33.90
C ALA A 62 15.99 -10.58 32.60
N TYR A 63 15.99 -11.90 32.37
CA TYR A 63 15.39 -12.51 31.19
C TYR A 63 14.84 -13.90 31.48
N GLU A 64 13.84 -14.32 30.70
CA GLU A 64 12.99 -15.49 30.98
C GLU A 64 12.38 -15.44 32.41
N ASP A 65 11.95 -16.59 32.91
CA ASP A 65 11.41 -16.79 34.27
C ASP A 65 12.47 -17.33 35.27
N SER A 66 13.77 -17.33 34.89
CA SER A 66 14.79 -17.96 35.73
C SER A 66 16.22 -17.41 35.68
N TYR A 67 16.56 -16.45 34.80
CA TYR A 67 17.95 -15.99 34.63
C TYR A 67 18.13 -14.48 34.78
N ILE A 68 19.29 -14.07 35.28
CA ILE A 68 19.80 -12.70 35.19
C ILE A 68 21.21 -12.68 34.58
N LEU A 69 21.51 -11.61 33.85
CA LEU A 69 22.85 -11.22 33.42
C LEU A 69 23.34 -10.11 34.36
N VAL A 70 24.62 -10.15 34.74
CA VAL A 70 25.27 -9.06 35.48
C VAL A 70 26.64 -8.76 34.87
N THR A 71 26.85 -7.50 34.50
CA THR A 71 28.16 -6.97 34.05
C THR A 71 28.91 -6.37 35.24
N SER A 72 30.24 -6.30 35.13
CA SER A 72 31.10 -5.73 36.17
C SER A 72 32.12 -4.74 35.62
N ILE A 73 32.58 -3.84 36.49
CA ILE A 73 33.68 -2.90 36.20
C ILE A 73 35.01 -3.62 35.88
N ASN A 74 35.15 -4.89 36.29
CA ASN A 74 36.30 -5.74 35.98
C ASN A 74 36.28 -6.33 34.56
N GLY A 75 35.23 -6.06 33.77
CA GLY A 75 35.07 -6.57 32.41
C GLY A 75 34.41 -7.96 32.31
N ASP A 76 34.00 -8.57 33.42
CA ASP A 76 33.28 -9.86 33.40
C ASP A 76 31.78 -9.69 33.18
N VAL A 77 31.17 -10.68 32.50
CA VAL A 77 29.72 -10.89 32.43
C VAL A 77 29.35 -12.30 32.89
N TYR A 78 28.51 -12.38 33.91
CA TYR A 78 28.03 -13.62 34.48
C TYR A 78 26.52 -13.80 34.25
N GLN A 79 26.11 -15.03 33.97
CA GLN A 79 24.73 -15.48 34.03
C GLN A 79 24.50 -16.15 35.38
N TYR A 80 23.45 -15.73 36.09
CA TYR A 80 22.99 -16.35 37.33
C TYR A 80 21.60 -16.92 37.13
N SER A 81 21.37 -18.12 37.66
CA SER A 81 20.06 -18.76 37.68
C SER A 81 19.39 -18.64 39.04
N LYS A 82 18.05 -18.65 39.04
CA LYS A 82 17.20 -18.78 40.23
C LYS A 82 17.53 -20.02 41.09
N GLY A 83 18.11 -21.07 40.48
CA GLY A 83 18.62 -22.25 41.18
C GLY A 83 20.08 -22.16 41.66
N GLY A 84 20.66 -20.96 41.70
CA GLY A 84 21.99 -20.71 42.26
C GLY A 84 23.20 -21.20 41.45
N LYS A 85 23.00 -21.67 40.21
CA LYS A 85 24.11 -21.87 39.27
C LYS A 85 24.57 -20.52 38.71
N THR A 86 25.89 -20.37 38.60
CA THR A 86 26.60 -19.20 38.06
C THR A 86 27.49 -19.64 36.91
N GLU A 87 27.48 -18.89 35.81
CA GLU A 87 28.26 -19.18 34.59
C GLU A 87 28.94 -17.90 34.07
N LEU A 88 30.23 -17.98 33.72
CA LEU A 88 31.00 -16.86 33.16
C LEU A 88 30.88 -16.91 31.64
N LEU A 89 30.14 -15.97 31.05
CA LEU A 89 29.89 -15.92 29.61
C LEU A 89 31.06 -15.26 28.85
N PHE A 90 31.60 -14.17 29.40
CA PHE A 90 32.61 -13.34 28.72
C PHE A 90 33.44 -12.53 29.70
N ARG A 91 34.67 -12.20 29.28
CA ARG A 91 35.62 -11.31 29.94
C ARG A 91 36.25 -10.38 28.92
N SER A 92 35.99 -9.08 29.04
CA SER A 92 36.71 -8.02 28.33
C SER A 92 38.03 -7.67 29.06
N ALA A 93 38.85 -6.84 28.42
CA ALA A 93 40.05 -6.24 29.00
C ALA A 93 39.78 -4.89 29.70
N LEU A 94 38.58 -4.33 29.54
CA LEU A 94 38.15 -3.03 30.06
C LEU A 94 36.74 -3.13 30.68
N PRO A 95 36.28 -2.12 31.45
CA PRO A 95 34.95 -2.15 32.08
C PRO A 95 33.81 -2.37 31.07
N LEU A 96 32.91 -3.29 31.38
CA LEU A 96 31.66 -3.46 30.66
C LEU A 96 30.58 -2.64 31.35
N ARG A 97 29.85 -1.81 30.58
CA ARG A 97 28.92 -0.81 31.12
C ARG A 97 27.49 -1.29 31.17
N ASP A 98 27.05 -2.04 30.16
CA ASP A 98 25.67 -2.50 30.06
C ASP A 98 25.52 -3.83 29.32
N CYS A 99 24.36 -4.49 29.48
CA CYS A 99 24.01 -5.74 28.82
C CYS A 99 22.50 -5.86 28.57
N VAL A 100 22.13 -6.67 27.57
CA VAL A 100 20.74 -6.99 27.26
C VAL A 100 20.64 -8.39 26.64
N ALA A 101 19.57 -9.14 26.93
CA ALA A 101 19.25 -10.37 26.21
C ALA A 101 18.36 -10.07 25.00
N ILE A 102 18.70 -10.63 23.84
CA ILE A 102 17.98 -10.48 22.57
C ILE A 102 17.40 -11.82 22.10
N HIS A 103 16.57 -11.80 21.04
CA HIS A 103 15.98 -13.00 20.42
C HIS A 103 15.32 -13.96 21.42
N ALA A 104 14.53 -13.39 22.34
CA ALA A 104 13.84 -14.11 23.41
C ALA A 104 14.75 -14.96 24.32
N GLY A 105 15.94 -14.46 24.66
CA GLY A 105 16.86 -15.09 25.62
C GLY A 105 17.96 -15.95 25.00
N LYS A 106 18.02 -16.07 23.67
CA LYS A 106 19.01 -16.91 22.96
C LYS A 106 20.40 -16.29 22.87
N THR A 107 20.53 -14.97 22.97
CA THR A 107 21.82 -14.30 22.79
C THR A 107 21.94 -13.14 23.78
N CYS A 108 23.09 -13.02 24.43
CA CYS A 108 23.47 -11.90 25.28
C CYS A 108 24.25 -10.88 24.44
N VAL A 109 23.93 -9.59 24.58
CA VAL A 109 24.73 -8.49 24.00
C VAL A 109 25.35 -7.69 25.12
N VAL A 110 26.65 -7.43 25.00
CA VAL A 110 27.49 -6.75 26.01
C VAL A 110 28.40 -5.72 25.36
N GLY A 111 28.77 -4.68 26.10
CA GLY A 111 29.78 -3.72 25.66
C GLY A 111 30.16 -2.73 26.76
N GLY A 112 31.17 -1.91 26.49
CA GLY A 112 31.61 -0.89 27.43
C GLY A 112 32.71 0.00 26.88
N ASP A 113 33.81 0.05 27.63
CA ASP A 113 34.95 0.95 27.39
C ASP A 113 35.90 0.45 26.29
N ASP A 114 35.71 -0.79 25.84
CA ASP A 114 36.51 -1.53 24.86
C ASP A 114 36.23 -1.17 23.40
N LEU A 115 35.29 -0.26 23.13
CA LEU A 115 34.84 0.15 21.80
C LEU A 115 34.26 -1.02 20.97
N GLU A 116 33.84 -2.11 21.62
CA GLU A 116 33.33 -3.31 20.96
C GLU A 116 31.97 -3.73 21.56
N LEU A 117 31.06 -4.14 20.69
CA LEU A 117 29.73 -4.66 21.00
C LEU A 117 29.75 -6.15 20.68
N THR A 118 29.79 -6.99 21.72
CA THR A 118 29.95 -8.44 21.58
C THR A 118 28.62 -9.15 21.80
N PHE A 119 28.28 -10.01 20.85
CA PHE A 119 27.12 -10.88 20.84
C PHE A 119 27.58 -12.28 21.24
N ILE A 120 26.92 -12.89 22.24
CA ILE A 120 27.31 -14.16 22.85
C ILE A 120 26.11 -15.08 22.80
N ASP A 121 26.23 -16.20 22.10
CA ASP A 121 25.19 -17.24 22.08
C ASP A 121 25.07 -17.87 23.48
N LEU A 122 23.84 -17.94 23.99
CA LEU A 122 23.51 -18.55 25.29
C LEU A 122 23.19 -20.04 25.15
N ASN A 123 23.15 -20.57 23.92
CA ASN A 123 23.04 -21.99 23.62
C ASN A 123 24.40 -22.71 23.75
N VAL A 124 24.36 -24.04 23.76
CA VAL A 124 25.53 -24.92 24.00
C VAL A 124 26.61 -24.71 22.94
N GLY A 125 27.64 -23.94 23.28
CA GLY A 125 28.80 -23.69 22.44
C GLY A 125 29.36 -22.27 22.50
N HIS A 126 28.58 -21.29 23.00
CA HIS A 126 29.00 -19.88 23.16
C HIS A 126 29.74 -19.31 21.94
N LYS A 127 29.14 -19.45 20.73
CA LYS A 127 29.60 -18.69 19.57
C LYS A 127 29.54 -17.20 19.91
N LYS A 128 30.61 -16.48 19.61
CA LYS A 128 30.67 -15.02 19.76
C LYS A 128 30.96 -14.33 18.45
N ASP A 129 30.28 -13.22 18.22
CA ASP A 129 30.51 -12.31 17.09
C ASP A 129 30.60 -10.88 17.65
N THR A 130 31.48 -10.05 17.09
CA THR A 130 31.81 -8.73 17.68
C THR A 130 31.76 -7.64 16.61
N ILE A 131 31.13 -6.51 16.96
CA ILE A 131 31.04 -5.30 16.13
C ILE A 131 31.86 -4.19 16.78
N ARG A 132 32.61 -3.42 15.98
CA ARG A 132 33.30 -2.23 16.47
C ARG A 132 32.38 -1.02 16.51
N LEU A 133 32.41 -0.33 17.64
CA LEU A 133 31.79 0.96 17.86
C LEU A 133 32.78 2.08 17.51
N ASN A 134 32.26 3.28 17.27
CA ASN A 134 33.09 4.46 17.01
C ASN A 134 33.55 5.16 18.29
N GLU A 135 32.94 4.83 19.43
CA GLU A 135 33.10 5.46 20.74
C GLU A 135 32.61 4.46 21.82
N GLN A 136 32.95 4.71 23.09
CA GLN A 136 32.56 3.86 24.22
C GLN A 136 31.03 3.76 24.41
N LEU A 137 30.55 2.60 24.88
CA LEU A 137 29.15 2.40 25.23
C LEU A 137 28.80 3.15 26.53
N SER A 138 27.71 3.92 26.52
CA SER A 138 27.10 4.43 27.74
C SER A 138 26.05 3.45 28.27
N GLN A 139 24.94 3.25 27.55
CA GLN A 139 23.84 2.35 27.93
C GLN A 139 23.15 1.76 26.69
N MET A 140 22.47 0.62 26.81
CA MET A 140 21.74 -0.04 25.73
C MET A 140 20.30 -0.41 26.10
N SER A 141 19.46 -0.68 25.09
CA SER A 141 18.13 -1.27 25.25
C SER A 141 17.67 -2.00 23.99
N TYR A 142 16.79 -3.01 24.13
CA TYR A 142 16.31 -3.83 23.02
C TYR A 142 14.79 -3.79 22.91
N ASN A 143 14.30 -3.81 21.66
CA ASN A 143 12.91 -3.88 21.28
C ASN A 143 12.62 -5.25 20.65
N SER A 144 12.03 -6.15 21.42
CA SER A 144 11.70 -7.51 21.01
C SER A 144 10.62 -7.59 19.93
N GLN A 145 9.72 -6.60 19.86
CA GLN A 145 8.65 -6.56 18.84
C GLN A 145 9.21 -6.23 17.45
N MET A 146 10.20 -5.34 17.37
CA MET A 146 10.75 -4.85 16.10
C MET A 146 12.14 -5.43 15.77
N ASN A 147 12.72 -6.25 16.65
CA ASN A 147 14.10 -6.73 16.60
C ASN A 147 15.14 -5.61 16.41
N ILE A 148 14.99 -4.51 17.15
CA ILE A 148 15.92 -3.38 17.13
C ILE A 148 16.67 -3.28 18.45
N LEU A 149 17.99 -3.27 18.38
CA LEU A 149 18.89 -2.93 19.48
C LEU A 149 19.27 -1.45 19.39
N THR A 150 19.12 -0.73 20.48
CA THR A 150 19.55 0.66 20.62
C THR A 150 20.78 0.75 21.52
N VAL A 151 21.80 1.44 21.02
CA VAL A 151 23.12 1.60 21.61
C VAL A 151 23.35 3.11 21.80
N THR A 152 23.35 3.61 23.03
CA THR A 152 23.72 5.00 23.31
C THR A 152 25.21 5.06 23.68
N LEU A 153 25.95 5.86 22.93
CA LEU A 153 27.39 6.07 23.10
C LEU A 153 27.67 7.23 24.07
N VAL A 154 28.87 7.22 24.65
CA VAL A 154 29.38 8.22 25.61
C VAL A 154 29.34 9.67 25.08
N ASP A 155 29.44 9.84 23.76
CA ASP A 155 29.38 11.15 23.09
C ASP A 155 27.96 11.75 22.98
N GLY A 156 26.92 11.04 23.44
CA GLY A 156 25.51 11.40 23.32
C GLY A 156 24.82 10.95 22.02
N THR A 157 25.50 10.15 21.18
CA THR A 157 24.95 9.57 19.95
C THR A 157 24.17 8.29 20.24
N ILE A 158 22.94 8.20 19.74
CA ILE A 158 22.10 7.00 19.80
C ILE A 158 22.18 6.29 18.45
N VAL A 159 22.63 5.03 18.43
CA VAL A 159 22.69 4.16 17.24
C VAL A 159 21.62 3.08 17.34
N PHE A 160 20.90 2.85 16.24
CA PHE A 160 19.85 1.82 16.14
C PHE A 160 20.31 0.72 15.17
N TYR A 161 20.45 -0.50 15.67
CA TYR A 161 20.83 -1.69 14.90
C TYR A 161 19.61 -2.61 14.71
N SER A 162 19.34 -3.02 13.46
CA SER A 162 18.40 -4.10 13.16
C SER A 162 19.10 -5.45 13.35
N LEU A 163 18.41 -6.36 14.05
CA LEU A 163 18.82 -7.73 14.30
C LEU A 163 18.05 -8.74 13.42
N THR A 164 17.50 -8.28 12.29
CA THR A 164 16.76 -9.11 11.32
C THR A 164 17.67 -9.89 10.35
N SER A 165 18.98 -9.76 10.48
CA SER A 165 20.00 -10.34 9.60
C SER A 165 21.15 -10.90 10.44
N GLU A 166 21.84 -11.93 9.94
CA GLU A 166 22.94 -12.63 10.64
C GLU A 166 24.01 -11.67 11.16
N THR A 167 24.35 -10.64 10.39
CA THR A 167 25.10 -9.47 10.89
C THR A 167 24.13 -8.35 11.26
N PRO A 168 24.19 -7.80 12.50
CA PRO A 168 23.45 -6.60 12.88
C PRO A 168 23.74 -5.40 11.95
N ASN A 169 22.68 -4.77 11.44
CA ASN A 169 22.78 -3.69 10.46
C ASN A 169 22.38 -2.34 11.06
N GLU A 170 23.20 -1.30 10.89
CA GLU A 170 22.88 0.05 11.36
C GLU A 170 21.74 0.66 10.53
N VAL A 171 20.63 0.99 11.19
CA VAL A 171 19.43 1.59 10.57
C VAL A 171 19.48 3.11 10.65
N LYS A 172 19.91 3.65 11.80
CA LYS A 172 19.81 5.10 12.09
C LYS A 172 20.76 5.53 13.20
N ARG A 173 21.25 6.77 13.11
CA ARG A 173 21.78 7.55 14.24
C ARG A 173 20.87 8.73 14.59
N LEU A 174 20.76 9.03 15.89
CA LEU A 174 20.26 10.29 16.42
C LEU A 174 21.36 10.96 17.24
N GLU A 175 21.67 12.20 16.93
CA GLU A 175 22.78 12.93 17.54
C GLU A 175 22.25 14.17 18.29
N GLY A 176 22.98 14.59 19.32
CA GLY A 176 22.77 15.87 20.00
C GLY A 176 21.54 15.99 20.91
N TYR A 177 20.72 14.94 21.06
CA TYR A 177 19.55 14.95 21.95
C TYR A 177 19.88 14.62 23.42
N ILE A 178 20.75 13.64 23.65
CA ILE A 178 21.22 13.19 24.97
C ILE A 178 22.46 14.01 25.36
N GLU A 179 22.74 14.10 26.66
CA GLU A 179 23.93 14.77 27.18
C GLU A 179 25.15 13.85 27.13
N LYS A 180 26.36 14.40 26.96
CA LYS A 180 27.59 13.57 26.94
C LYS A 180 27.85 13.01 28.34
N ASN A 181 28.14 11.70 28.44
CA ASN A 181 28.35 11.04 29.73
C ASN A 181 29.59 10.14 29.70
N PHE A 182 30.67 10.61 30.33
CA PHE A 182 31.90 9.83 30.56
C PHE A 182 31.91 9.34 32.01
N TYR A 183 32.04 8.03 32.22
CA TYR A 183 32.12 7.44 33.55
C TYR A 183 33.42 7.85 34.27
N ASN A 184 33.31 8.21 35.56
CA ASN A 184 34.44 8.54 36.41
C ASN A 184 34.66 7.43 37.44
N ASP A 185 35.61 6.55 37.14
CA ASP A 185 35.99 5.42 38.02
C ASP A 185 37.34 5.64 38.74
N ILE A 186 38.01 6.79 38.50
CA ILE A 186 39.43 6.98 38.82
C ILE A 186 39.65 7.95 40.01
N GLY A 187 38.68 8.82 40.33
CA GLY A 187 38.82 9.85 41.36
C GLY A 187 38.29 9.48 42.75
N LEU A 188 39.18 9.28 43.73
CA LEU A 188 38.80 9.32 45.15
C LEU A 188 38.46 10.77 45.56
N ASN A 189 37.16 11.07 45.64
CA ASN A 189 36.65 12.30 46.26
C ASN A 189 36.92 12.32 47.78
N GLU A 190 36.90 13.50 48.40
CA GLU A 190 37.29 13.70 49.82
C GLU A 190 36.38 12.94 50.83
N GLU A 191 35.19 12.50 50.42
CA GLU A 191 34.28 11.65 51.22
C GLU A 191 34.51 10.12 51.00
N GLY A 192 35.48 9.73 50.17
CA GLY A 192 35.92 8.33 50.00
C GLY A 192 35.13 7.47 49.00
N THR A 193 34.06 7.99 48.39
CA THR A 193 33.20 7.22 47.46
C THR A 193 33.31 7.69 46.01
N ALA A 194 34.36 7.24 45.29
CA ALA A 194 34.60 7.55 43.88
C ALA A 194 33.39 7.30 42.96
N GLU A 195 32.62 6.24 43.24
CA GLU A 195 31.52 5.77 42.39
C GLU A 195 30.26 6.65 42.44
N TYR A 196 30.04 7.38 43.54
CA TYR A 196 28.85 8.25 43.72
C TYR A 196 29.16 9.68 43.22
N CYS A 197 29.09 9.87 41.90
CA CYS A 197 29.10 11.17 41.25
C CYS A 197 27.89 11.30 40.30
N ASP A 198 27.63 12.50 39.79
CA ASP A 198 26.43 12.72 38.96
C ASP A 198 26.57 12.17 37.54
N GLU A 199 27.78 12.11 36.99
CA GLU A 199 28.10 11.49 35.70
C GLU A 199 27.73 10.00 35.71
N ASN A 200 28.22 9.25 36.70
CA ASN A 200 27.93 7.83 36.90
C ASN A 200 26.43 7.53 37.17
N ARG A 201 25.60 8.56 37.39
CA ARG A 201 24.16 8.47 37.63
C ARG A 201 23.30 8.87 36.43
N LEU A 202 23.85 9.39 35.33
CA LEU A 202 23.05 9.86 34.19
C LEU A 202 22.41 8.70 33.40
N CYS A 203 21.10 8.81 33.16
CA CYS A 203 20.37 7.95 32.24
C CYS A 203 20.61 8.40 30.80
N THR A 204 21.17 7.52 29.97
CA THR A 204 21.36 7.67 28.53
C THR A 204 20.62 6.60 27.73
N ARG A 205 20.06 5.59 28.42
CA ARG A 205 19.23 4.50 27.89
C ARG A 205 17.96 5.03 27.22
N VAL A 206 17.65 4.46 26.06
CA VAL A 206 16.38 4.67 25.36
C VAL A 206 15.32 3.75 25.95
N SER A 207 14.16 4.30 26.29
CA SER A 207 13.03 3.55 26.85
C SER A 207 12.03 3.18 25.75
N TRP A 208 11.69 1.91 25.63
CA TRP A 208 10.76 1.42 24.60
C TRP A 208 9.32 1.33 25.12
N HIS A 209 8.36 1.82 24.34
CA HIS A 209 6.93 1.57 24.58
C HIS A 209 6.64 0.08 24.35
N PRO A 210 5.82 -0.62 25.16
CA PRO A 210 5.65 -2.08 25.07
C PRO A 210 5.15 -2.57 23.70
N ARG A 211 4.41 -1.73 22.97
CA ARG A 211 3.98 -1.98 21.58
C ARG A 211 5.07 -1.81 20.51
N GLY A 212 6.33 -1.56 20.88
CA GLY A 212 7.50 -1.46 19.98
C GLY A 212 7.57 -0.23 19.04
N LEU A 213 6.44 0.38 18.68
CA LEU A 213 6.36 1.45 17.68
C LEU A 213 6.82 2.84 18.15
N GLN A 214 7.07 3.03 19.45
CA GLN A 214 7.48 4.31 20.03
C GLN A 214 8.61 4.12 21.04
N PHE A 215 9.45 5.14 21.18
CA PHE A 215 10.52 5.18 22.17
C PHE A 215 10.64 6.56 22.82
N ALA A 216 11.18 6.61 24.04
CA ALA A 216 11.40 7.83 24.80
C ALA A 216 12.86 7.97 25.18
N ILE A 217 13.39 9.19 25.11
CA ILE A 217 14.78 9.50 25.44
C ILE A 217 14.87 10.60 26.50
N PRO A 218 15.83 10.51 27.45
CA PRO A 218 16.14 11.58 28.38
C PRO A 218 16.93 12.68 27.64
N SER A 219 16.30 13.81 27.34
CA SER A 219 16.93 14.87 26.56
C SER A 219 17.67 15.88 27.45
N LYS A 220 18.82 16.36 26.98
CA LYS A 220 19.71 17.29 27.71
C LYS A 220 19.14 18.67 28.05
N ASP A 221 17.97 19.00 27.52
CA ASP A 221 17.19 20.16 27.95
C ASP A 221 16.39 19.91 29.25
N GLY A 222 16.46 18.70 29.82
CA GLY A 222 15.75 18.30 31.04
C GLY A 222 14.31 17.88 30.79
N THR A 223 14.03 17.40 29.57
CA THR A 223 12.71 16.89 29.16
C THR A 223 12.80 15.45 28.67
N VAL A 224 11.72 14.68 28.81
CA VAL A 224 11.62 13.37 28.16
C VAL A 224 10.96 13.57 26.80
N LYS A 225 11.58 13.06 25.73
CA LYS A 225 11.07 13.19 24.36
C LYS A 225 10.66 11.84 23.81
N ILE A 226 9.39 11.73 23.41
CA ILE A 226 8.78 10.53 22.82
C ILE A 226 8.79 10.67 21.30
N PHE A 227 9.33 9.66 20.62
CA PHE A 227 9.48 9.58 19.18
C PHE A 227 8.72 8.39 18.60
N ASN A 228 8.32 8.53 17.34
CA ASN A 228 7.83 7.44 16.51
C ASN A 228 9.03 6.66 15.93
N LEU A 229 8.97 5.33 15.93
CA LEU A 229 10.03 4.51 15.35
C LEU A 229 10.06 4.55 13.81
N SER A 230 8.91 4.67 13.14
CA SER A 230 8.85 4.49 11.67
C SER A 230 9.48 5.64 10.87
N ASP A 231 9.50 6.85 11.41
CA ASP A 231 10.05 8.05 10.76
C ASP A 231 11.00 8.88 11.65
N PHE A 232 11.24 8.46 12.90
CA PHE A 232 12.01 9.19 13.91
C PHE A 232 11.47 10.62 14.18
N SER A 233 10.17 10.85 13.95
CA SER A 233 9.51 12.11 14.29
C SER A 233 9.26 12.25 15.79
N LEU A 234 9.36 13.48 16.30
CA LEU A 234 9.05 13.81 17.69
C LEU A 234 7.52 13.87 17.86
N ILE A 235 6.95 12.90 18.58
CA ILE A 235 5.52 12.85 18.91
C ILE A 235 5.20 13.85 20.01
N LYS A 236 6.01 13.87 21.09
CA LYS A 236 5.72 14.66 22.29
C LYS A 236 6.96 14.95 23.13
N THR A 237 6.99 16.12 23.74
CA THR A 237 7.94 16.51 24.80
C THR A 237 7.20 16.55 26.15
N LEU A 238 7.70 15.81 27.13
CA LEU A 238 7.24 15.83 28.52
C LEU A 238 8.20 16.72 29.32
N ALA A 239 7.72 17.89 29.74
CA ALA A 239 8.51 18.85 30.52
C ALA A 239 8.35 18.62 32.03
N LEU A 240 9.42 18.91 32.77
CA LEU A 240 9.39 19.14 34.22
C LEU A 240 9.13 20.63 34.52
N GLN A 241 8.70 20.94 35.74
CA GLN A 241 8.59 22.33 36.23
C GLN A 241 9.95 22.97 36.57
N ALA A 242 10.99 22.15 36.77
CA ALA A 242 12.37 22.58 36.99
C ALA A 242 13.30 21.74 36.12
N LYS A 243 14.35 22.34 35.53
CA LYS A 243 15.32 21.60 34.73
C LYS A 243 16.17 20.71 35.64
N SER A 244 16.20 19.41 35.35
CA SER A 244 17.00 18.40 36.03
C SER A 244 17.40 17.32 35.02
N TYR A 245 18.47 16.56 35.28
CA TYR A 245 18.84 15.40 34.47
C TYR A 245 18.27 14.11 35.07
N PHE A 246 17.93 13.15 34.21
CA PHE A 246 17.30 11.89 34.61
C PHE A 246 18.33 10.85 35.05
N THR A 247 18.01 10.12 36.11
CA THR A 247 18.77 8.97 36.63
C THR A 247 18.18 7.63 36.17
N SER A 248 16.89 7.60 35.82
CA SER A 248 16.26 6.45 35.18
C SER A 248 15.01 6.87 34.40
N LEU A 249 14.63 6.09 33.37
CA LEU A 249 13.48 6.34 32.51
C LEU A 249 12.87 5.03 31.98
N LEU A 250 11.65 4.69 32.41
CA LEU A 250 10.93 3.48 31.97
C LEU A 250 9.45 3.73 31.64
N PHE A 251 9.03 3.32 30.43
CA PHE A 251 7.62 3.08 30.11
C PHE A 251 7.03 1.97 30.99
N GLU A 252 5.74 2.12 31.28
CA GLU A 252 4.91 1.08 31.89
C GLU A 252 4.76 -0.13 30.92
N PRO A 253 5.02 -1.38 31.36
CA PRO A 253 5.39 -2.48 30.46
C PRO A 253 4.22 -3.27 29.85
N ILE A 254 2.96 -2.95 30.13
CA ILE A 254 1.79 -3.62 29.57
C ILE A 254 1.08 -2.73 28.55
N GLN A 255 0.60 -1.54 28.95
CA GLN A 255 -0.17 -0.65 28.08
C GLN A 255 0.71 0.45 27.45
N GLY A 256 1.75 0.91 28.16
CA GLY A 256 2.55 2.08 27.79
C GLY A 256 1.87 3.41 28.10
N ARG A 257 0.80 3.38 28.90
CA ARG A 257 0.00 4.57 29.26
C ARG A 257 0.77 5.53 30.18
N TYR A 258 1.69 5.00 30.97
CA TYR A 258 2.52 5.76 31.88
C TYR A 258 4.00 5.65 31.51
N ILE A 259 4.75 6.69 31.83
CA ILE A 259 6.21 6.67 31.81
C ILE A 259 6.71 7.26 33.13
N ALA A 260 7.60 6.55 33.80
CA ALA A 260 8.23 6.97 35.04
C ALA A 260 9.67 7.40 34.79
N ALA A 261 10.09 8.47 35.44
CA ALA A 261 11.48 8.88 35.50
C ALA A 261 11.85 9.34 36.92
N THR A 262 13.11 9.13 37.27
CA THR A 262 13.75 9.72 38.45
C THR A 262 14.81 10.71 37.99
N ASP A 263 15.08 11.75 38.78
CA ASP A 263 16.08 12.76 38.46
C ASP A 263 17.29 12.73 39.43
N LEU A 264 18.30 13.57 39.19
CA LEU A 264 19.48 13.68 40.07
C LEU A 264 19.13 14.15 41.50
N SER A 265 18.02 14.88 41.65
CA SER A 265 17.46 15.34 42.94
C SER A 265 16.65 14.25 43.66
N ASN A 266 16.57 13.03 43.10
CA ASN A 266 15.75 11.90 43.57
C ASN A 266 14.23 12.18 43.59
N ARG A 267 13.75 13.09 42.75
CA ARG A 267 12.32 13.27 42.48
C ARG A 267 11.83 12.18 41.54
N LEU A 268 10.89 11.36 42.00
CA LEU A 268 10.11 10.48 41.13
C LEU A 268 9.03 11.33 40.43
N THR A 269 8.93 11.21 39.10
CA THR A 269 7.83 11.79 38.31
C THR A 269 7.28 10.77 37.34
N ILE A 270 5.95 10.73 37.22
CA ILE A 270 5.21 9.83 36.34
C ILE A 270 4.28 10.69 35.48
N TRP A 271 4.37 10.54 34.17
CA TRP A 271 3.48 11.20 33.21
C TRP A 271 2.51 10.20 32.61
N ASP A 272 1.28 10.65 32.35
CA ASP A 272 0.36 9.97 31.44
C ASP A 272 0.76 10.36 30.00
N THR A 273 1.07 9.36 29.17
CA THR A 273 1.71 9.55 27.85
C THR A 273 0.74 10.17 26.83
N ILE A 274 -0.54 9.81 26.92
CA ILE A 274 -1.63 10.26 26.05
C ILE A 274 -1.89 11.76 26.26
N SER A 275 -2.04 12.22 27.50
CA SER A 275 -2.25 13.63 27.84
C SER A 275 -0.96 14.44 27.83
N GLY A 276 0.17 13.83 28.17
CA GLY A 276 1.45 14.51 28.38
C GLY A 276 1.59 15.23 29.73
N LYS A 277 0.64 15.05 30.63
CA LYS A 277 0.64 15.71 31.95
C LYS A 277 1.34 14.84 33.00
N VAL A 278 1.95 15.49 33.99
CA VAL A 278 2.37 14.82 35.22
C VAL A 278 1.13 14.25 35.91
N TYR A 279 1.11 12.93 36.07
CA TYR A 279 0.06 12.17 36.75
C TYR A 279 0.40 12.03 38.25
N TYR A 280 1.67 11.79 38.58
CA TYR A 280 2.19 11.75 39.94
C TYR A 280 3.60 12.32 40.00
N SER A 281 3.95 13.02 41.07
CA SER A 281 5.34 13.44 41.34
C SER A 281 5.58 13.54 42.85
N LYS A 282 6.77 13.13 43.28
CA LYS A 282 7.14 13.05 44.70
C LYS A 282 8.65 13.16 44.87
N ASP A 283 9.07 14.06 45.74
CA ASP A 283 10.45 14.12 46.26
C ASP A 283 10.68 12.95 47.23
N LEU A 284 11.76 12.19 47.00
CA LEU A 284 12.17 11.05 47.82
C LEU A 284 13.49 11.37 48.54
N SER A 285 13.62 10.98 49.80
CA SER A 285 14.81 11.22 50.64
C SER A 285 15.96 10.23 50.38
N TYR A 286 15.78 9.27 49.47
CA TYR A 286 16.71 8.18 49.20
C TYR A 286 17.58 8.49 47.98
N LYS A 287 18.88 8.15 48.04
CA LYS A 287 19.77 8.17 46.87
C LYS A 287 19.43 6.99 45.96
N LEU A 288 18.87 7.21 44.77
CA LEU A 288 18.37 6.14 43.90
C LEU A 288 19.40 5.59 42.90
N THR A 289 19.27 4.31 42.52
CA THR A 289 20.08 3.63 41.49
C THR A 289 19.28 3.37 40.20
N ASN A 290 18.37 2.39 40.19
CA ASN A 290 17.50 2.06 39.06
C ASN A 290 16.04 1.87 39.50
N ILE A 291 15.12 2.02 38.53
CA ILE A 291 13.67 1.82 38.73
C ILE A 291 13.20 0.61 37.91
N ILE A 292 12.18 -0.09 38.39
CA ILE A 292 11.49 -1.18 37.69
C ILE A 292 9.99 -1.06 37.92
N TRP A 293 9.19 -1.18 36.86
CA TRP A 293 7.74 -1.36 36.97
C TRP A 293 7.38 -2.79 37.37
N ASN A 294 6.61 -2.94 38.44
CA ASN A 294 5.89 -4.18 38.74
C ASN A 294 4.41 -4.00 38.40
N ALA A 295 3.80 -5.01 37.80
CA ALA A 295 2.40 -4.99 37.39
C ALA A 295 1.72 -6.26 37.90
N LYS A 296 1.23 -6.17 39.14
CA LYS A 296 0.76 -7.29 39.96
C LYS A 296 -0.75 -7.22 40.11
N GLY A 297 -1.46 -8.20 39.52
CA GLY A 297 -2.91 -8.17 39.43
C GLY A 297 -3.40 -6.94 38.67
N SER A 298 -4.33 -6.19 39.28
CA SER A 298 -4.88 -4.94 38.73
C SER A 298 -4.11 -3.68 39.14
N SER A 299 -3.01 -3.76 39.89
CA SER A 299 -2.28 -2.58 40.38
C SER A 299 -0.87 -2.44 39.80
N LEU A 300 -0.52 -1.20 39.42
CA LEU A 300 0.85 -0.83 39.06
C LEU A 300 1.63 -0.35 40.30
N GLU A 301 2.84 -0.88 40.45
CA GLU A 301 3.81 -0.53 41.48
C GLU A 301 5.17 -0.17 40.83
N LEU A 302 5.99 0.63 41.51
CA LEU A 302 7.40 0.85 41.16
C LEU A 302 8.30 0.32 42.25
N LEU A 303 9.33 -0.42 41.85
CA LEU A 303 10.44 -0.88 42.69
C LEU A 303 11.65 0.00 42.38
N LEU A 304 12.28 0.56 43.42
CA LEU A 304 13.39 1.51 43.32
C LEU A 304 14.58 0.98 44.12
N GLY A 305 15.73 0.81 43.48
CA GLY A 305 16.99 0.51 44.17
C GLY A 305 17.63 1.77 44.77
N THR A 306 18.46 1.60 45.79
CA THR A 306 19.17 2.71 46.43
C THR A 306 20.69 2.51 46.51
N TRP A 307 21.39 3.59 46.85
CA TRP A 307 22.81 3.56 47.26
C TRP A 307 23.01 3.28 48.75
N THR A 308 21.94 2.92 49.47
CA THR A 308 21.90 2.75 50.95
C THR A 308 21.58 1.32 51.39
N GLY A 309 21.56 0.34 50.48
CA GLY A 309 21.21 -1.06 50.79
C GLY A 309 19.70 -1.32 50.93
N GLU A 310 18.87 -0.38 50.52
CA GLU A 310 17.41 -0.40 50.69
C GLU A 310 16.70 -0.63 49.35
N VAL A 311 15.48 -1.17 49.41
CA VAL A 311 14.57 -1.27 48.26
C VAL A 311 13.29 -0.53 48.62
N VAL A 312 12.96 0.51 47.86
CA VAL A 312 11.76 1.33 48.07
C VAL A 312 10.69 0.92 47.07
N THR A 313 9.51 0.57 47.58
CA THR A 313 8.34 0.20 46.77
C THR A 313 7.31 1.31 46.82
N VAL A 314 6.85 1.78 45.67
CA VAL A 314 5.74 2.74 45.52
C VAL A 314 4.54 1.99 44.97
N LYS A 315 3.53 1.74 45.82
CA LYS A 315 2.35 0.91 45.52
C LYS A 315 1.14 1.75 45.14
N GLY A 316 0.23 1.17 44.36
CA GLY A 316 -1.05 1.80 44.03
C GLY A 316 -0.87 3.10 43.24
N ILE A 317 0.01 3.08 42.22
CA ILE A 317 0.27 4.22 41.34
C ILE A 317 -0.97 4.50 40.49
N ALA A 318 -1.42 3.47 39.77
CA ALA A 318 -2.68 3.44 39.04
C ALA A 318 -3.22 2.02 39.05
N GLU A 319 -4.53 1.90 38.91
CA GLU A 319 -5.16 0.63 38.57
C GLU A 319 -5.04 0.42 37.06
N LEU A 320 -4.73 -0.80 36.64
CA LEU A 320 -4.90 -1.22 35.26
C LEU A 320 -6.40 -1.28 34.99
N ASP A 321 -6.90 -0.34 34.18
CA ASP A 321 -8.25 -0.41 33.63
C ASP A 321 -8.42 -1.75 32.90
N ALA A 322 -9.06 -2.70 33.59
CA ALA A 322 -9.45 -3.97 33.02
C ALA A 322 -10.53 -3.68 31.98
N PHE A 323 -10.14 -3.66 30.70
CA PHE A 323 -11.08 -3.53 29.60
C PHE A 323 -12.10 -4.66 29.70
N SER A 324 -13.30 -4.30 30.13
CA SER A 324 -14.45 -5.18 30.14
C SER A 324 -14.78 -5.55 28.70
N ALA A 325 -14.38 -6.77 28.32
CA ALA A 325 -15.32 -7.59 27.57
C ALA A 325 -16.66 -7.56 28.34
N ASP A 326 -17.74 -7.31 27.61
CA ASP A 326 -19.12 -7.42 28.05
C ASP A 326 -19.53 -6.58 29.27
N LYS A 327 -19.59 -5.26 29.06
CA LYS A 327 -20.80 -4.51 29.48
C LYS A 327 -21.08 -3.24 28.68
N ASN A 328 -21.46 -3.43 27.42
CA ASN A 328 -22.34 -2.49 26.74
C ASN A 328 -23.35 -3.24 25.86
N ASP A 329 -24.18 -4.05 26.51
CA ASP A 329 -25.47 -4.54 26.00
C ASP A 329 -26.36 -4.93 27.20
N SER A 330 -27.66 -4.63 27.28
CA SER A 330 -28.57 -3.85 26.41
C SER A 330 -28.88 -4.34 24.99
N LEU A 331 -28.49 -5.57 24.64
CA LEU A 331 -29.10 -6.45 23.62
C LEU A 331 -28.68 -7.91 23.87
N GLU A 332 -29.16 -8.43 25.01
CA GLU A 332 -29.48 -9.85 25.28
C GLU A 332 -28.56 -10.98 24.71
N ASN A 333 -27.66 -11.44 25.59
CA ASN A 333 -27.56 -12.83 26.10
C ASN A 333 -27.70 -14.08 25.18
N GLU A 334 -26.89 -15.09 25.54
CA GLU A 334 -27.07 -16.54 25.29
C GLU A 334 -26.72 -17.13 23.91
N LEU A 335 -25.41 -17.12 23.63
CA LEU A 335 -24.74 -18.25 22.97
C LEU A 335 -24.61 -19.47 23.91
N PRO A 336 -24.96 -20.69 23.48
CA PRO A 336 -24.54 -21.92 24.14
C PRO A 336 -23.42 -22.68 23.38
N LYS A 337 -22.17 -22.39 23.77
CA LYS A 337 -21.04 -23.35 23.91
C LYS A 337 -20.70 -24.31 22.74
N SER A 338 -19.46 -24.22 22.25
CA SER A 338 -18.72 -25.39 21.72
C SER A 338 -17.34 -25.52 22.40
N LYS A 339 -16.61 -26.62 22.13
CA LYS A 339 -15.31 -26.95 22.75
C LYS A 339 -14.21 -27.08 21.69
N LYS A 340 -12.98 -26.81 22.13
CA LYS A 340 -11.68 -27.34 21.65
C LYS A 340 -11.67 -28.12 20.32
N ASN A 341 -10.89 -27.62 19.36
CA ASN A 341 -9.66 -28.25 18.83
C ASN A 341 -8.82 -27.12 18.19
N ALA A 342 -7.49 -27.02 18.30
CA ALA A 342 -6.42 -28.02 18.24
C ALA A 342 -6.21 -28.56 16.81
N LEU A 343 -5.51 -27.78 15.98
CA LEU A 343 -5.07 -28.17 14.64
C LEU A 343 -3.80 -27.39 14.23
N PHE A 344 -2.66 -27.85 14.75
CA PHE A 344 -1.39 -27.74 14.04
C PHE A 344 -1.19 -29.03 13.25
N LEU A 345 -0.62 -28.93 12.06
CA LEU A 345 -0.01 -30.07 11.37
C LEU A 345 1.13 -29.53 10.53
N ASP A 346 2.35 -29.87 10.93
CA ASP A 346 3.56 -29.64 10.15
C ASP A 346 3.64 -30.66 8.99
N SER A 347 4.46 -30.33 8.00
CA SER A 347 5.10 -31.29 7.09
C SER A 347 6.62 -31.13 7.27
N ASP A 348 7.49 -32.10 6.96
CA ASP A 348 7.37 -33.28 6.10
C ASP A 348 7.89 -34.56 6.80
N ASP A 349 7.65 -35.76 6.21
CA ASP A 349 8.66 -36.80 5.92
C ASP A 349 8.05 -38.18 5.52
N ASP A 350 8.91 -39.08 5.03
CA ASP A 350 8.66 -40.13 4.03
C ASP A 350 8.08 -41.52 4.46
N GLU A 351 7.54 -42.19 3.44
CA GLU A 351 7.51 -43.65 3.17
C GLU A 351 6.61 -44.67 3.93
N LEU A 352 6.35 -45.77 3.19
CA LEU A 352 5.89 -47.12 3.60
C LEU A 352 4.42 -47.36 4.07
N GLY A 353 3.65 -48.04 3.21
CA GLY A 353 2.77 -49.15 3.66
C GLY A 353 1.27 -49.08 3.32
N THR A 354 0.82 -49.97 2.42
CA THR A 354 -0.58 -50.45 2.34
C THR A 354 -0.78 -51.65 3.31
N PRO A 355 -2.01 -52.13 3.67
CA PRO A 355 -3.28 -52.04 2.93
C PRO A 355 -4.59 -51.83 3.74
N LEU A 356 -5.73 -51.88 3.03
CA LEU A 356 -7.13 -51.92 3.50
C LEU A 356 -7.44 -53.14 4.42
N PRO A 357 -8.38 -53.02 5.37
CA PRO A 357 -9.82 -53.38 5.15
C PRO A 357 -10.79 -52.29 5.69
N SER A 358 -11.98 -51.98 5.16
CA SER A 358 -13.12 -52.71 4.53
C SER A 358 -14.22 -53.21 5.50
N GLN A 359 -15.49 -53.16 5.03
CA GLN A 359 -16.73 -53.71 5.65
C GLN A 359 -17.41 -52.89 6.79
N TYR A 360 -18.75 -52.82 6.95
CA TYR A 360 -19.91 -53.11 6.06
C TYR A 360 -21.24 -52.50 6.60
N ASN A 361 -22.30 -52.60 5.79
CA ASN A 361 -23.75 -52.39 6.04
C ASN A 361 -24.25 -50.94 6.19
N GLU A 362 -25.30 -50.41 5.54
CA GLU A 362 -26.41 -50.85 4.62
C GLU A 362 -27.84 -50.70 5.21
N ASN A 363 -28.77 -50.29 4.32
CA ASN A 363 -30.24 -50.25 4.42
C ASN A 363 -30.84 -49.19 5.38
N ASP A 364 -31.96 -48.52 5.10
CA ASP A 364 -32.95 -48.60 3.99
C ASP A 364 -33.13 -47.18 3.37
N THR A 365 -33.35 -46.89 2.07
CA THR A 365 -34.52 -47.16 1.17
C THR A 365 -35.89 -46.72 1.73
N LYS A 366 -36.84 -46.06 1.03
CA LYS A 366 -37.11 -45.72 -0.39
C LYS A 366 -38.14 -44.56 -0.47
N LEU A 367 -38.08 -43.70 -1.52
CA LEU A 367 -39.20 -43.14 -2.35
C LEU A 367 -40.41 -42.41 -1.67
N ASP A 368 -41.23 -41.55 -2.31
CA ASP A 368 -41.33 -41.06 -3.71
C ASP A 368 -42.12 -39.73 -3.86
N LEU A 369 -42.04 -39.12 -5.06
CA LEU A 369 -43.06 -38.30 -5.80
C LEU A 369 -43.72 -37.00 -5.23
N ASN A 370 -43.38 -35.90 -5.91
CA ASN A 370 -44.22 -34.88 -6.61
C ASN A 370 -45.71 -34.62 -6.25
N SER A 371 -46.08 -33.32 -6.20
CA SER A 371 -47.19 -32.76 -7.03
C SER A 371 -47.19 -31.22 -7.09
N GLU A 372 -47.42 -30.63 -8.27
CA GLU A 372 -47.72 -29.19 -8.47
C GLU A 372 -49.24 -28.93 -8.52
N ASN A 373 -49.66 -27.67 -8.33
CA ASN A 373 -50.84 -26.97 -8.91
C ASN A 373 -50.90 -25.54 -8.29
N VAL A 374 -51.03 -24.37 -8.96
CA VAL A 374 -51.87 -23.84 -10.08
C VAL A 374 -52.88 -22.78 -9.54
N PHE A 375 -53.29 -21.84 -10.41
CA PHE A 375 -53.76 -20.45 -10.14
C PHE A 375 -55.28 -20.22 -9.88
N THR A 376 -55.62 -18.93 -9.68
CA THR A 376 -56.87 -18.13 -9.94
C THR A 376 -57.91 -17.87 -8.82
N ASP A 377 -58.05 -16.58 -8.47
CA ASP A 377 -59.25 -15.68 -8.43
C ASP A 377 -60.61 -16.20 -7.88
N ASN A 378 -61.45 -15.45 -7.15
CA ASN A 378 -62.01 -14.11 -7.46
C ASN A 378 -62.98 -13.59 -6.33
N GLU A 379 -63.37 -12.28 -6.37
CA GLU A 379 -64.70 -11.69 -5.93
C GLU A 379 -65.22 -11.80 -4.44
N ASP A 380 -66.00 -10.87 -3.81
CA ASP A 380 -66.38 -9.45 -4.09
C ASP A 380 -67.06 -8.71 -2.89
N GLN A 381 -67.15 -7.35 -2.92
CA GLN A 381 -68.13 -6.39 -2.27
C GLN A 381 -68.39 -6.41 -0.71
N GLU A 382 -68.91 -5.40 0.03
CA GLU A 382 -69.28 -3.93 -0.03
C GLU A 382 -69.49 -3.47 1.47
N GLU A 383 -69.75 -2.23 1.97
CA GLU A 383 -69.55 -0.78 1.69
C GLU A 383 -69.93 -0.04 3.03
N ASN A 384 -69.36 1.14 3.38
CA ASN A 384 -70.12 2.23 4.05
C ASN A 384 -69.41 3.62 4.16
N SER A 385 -69.48 4.40 3.07
CA SER A 385 -69.94 5.81 3.05
C SER A 385 -69.01 7.01 3.39
N LYS A 386 -69.14 8.04 2.52
CA LYS A 386 -68.78 9.49 2.62
C LYS A 386 -67.27 9.84 2.55
N ARG A 387 -66.73 10.53 1.53
CA ARG A 387 -67.16 11.69 0.67
C ARG A 387 -67.19 13.03 1.45
N GLU A 388 -66.76 14.17 0.89
CA GLU A 388 -66.99 14.67 -0.49
C GLU A 388 -65.80 15.47 -1.11
N TYR A 389 -65.97 15.93 -2.37
CA TYR A 389 -64.93 16.49 -3.27
C TYR A 389 -65.08 18.00 -3.51
N ASN A 390 -64.10 18.62 -4.18
CA ASN A 390 -64.40 19.48 -5.34
C ASN A 390 -63.24 19.56 -6.36
N TYR A 391 -63.54 20.05 -7.58
CA TYR A 391 -62.64 20.11 -8.76
C TYR A 391 -62.76 21.47 -9.48
N GLY A 392 -61.87 21.73 -10.44
CA GLY A 392 -61.99 22.79 -11.45
C GLY A 392 -60.98 23.95 -11.32
N ASP A 393 -60.58 24.64 -12.39
CA ASP A 393 -60.85 24.39 -13.83
C ASP A 393 -59.71 25.02 -14.69
N ASP A 394 -59.78 24.82 -16.01
CA ASP A 394 -58.84 25.35 -17.01
C ASP A 394 -58.88 26.89 -17.15
N GLU A 395 -57.87 27.49 -17.79
CA GLU A 395 -58.05 28.24 -19.06
C GLU A 395 -56.72 28.72 -19.68
N GLN A 396 -56.74 28.97 -20.98
CA GLN A 396 -55.65 29.57 -21.76
C GLN A 396 -55.91 31.07 -21.95
N PHE A 397 -54.87 31.91 -21.92
CA PHE A 397 -54.95 33.21 -22.59
C PHE A 397 -53.60 33.65 -23.16
N ILE A 398 -53.63 34.09 -24.42
CA ILE A 398 -52.65 34.96 -25.07
C ILE A 398 -53.41 36.25 -25.35
N ASP A 399 -52.83 37.40 -25.06
CA ASP A 399 -53.05 38.62 -25.84
C ASP A 399 -51.84 39.55 -25.68
N ASP A 400 -51.58 40.33 -26.72
CA ASP A 400 -50.49 41.32 -26.81
C ASP A 400 -50.91 42.66 -26.19
N ASP A 401 -49.93 43.54 -25.93
CA ASP A 401 -50.16 44.99 -25.98
C ASP A 401 -48.84 45.69 -26.41
N ASP A 402 -48.96 46.69 -27.29
CA ASP A 402 -47.85 47.32 -28.03
C ASP A 402 -47.07 48.38 -27.21
N ASP A 403 -45.82 48.67 -27.59
CA ASP A 403 -45.40 50.09 -27.73
C ASP A 403 -44.26 50.36 -28.75
N ASP A 404 -44.44 51.49 -29.44
CA ASP A 404 -43.78 52.17 -30.58
C ASP A 404 -42.33 51.87 -31.06
N GLY A 405 -42.20 51.60 -32.38
CA GLY A 405 -41.54 52.52 -33.33
C GLY A 405 -40.02 52.52 -33.54
N GLY A 406 -39.52 52.10 -34.73
CA GLY A 406 -38.09 52.27 -35.05
C GLY A 406 -37.51 51.80 -36.41
N TYR A 407 -38.13 52.07 -37.56
CA TYR A 407 -37.56 51.67 -38.88
C TYR A 407 -36.31 52.45 -39.33
N VAL A 408 -35.14 51.79 -39.41
CA VAL A 408 -34.12 52.08 -40.45
C VAL A 408 -33.41 50.80 -40.92
N THR A 409 -33.57 50.41 -42.18
CA THR A 409 -32.79 49.34 -42.82
C THR A 409 -31.64 49.88 -43.66
N LYS A 410 -30.45 49.24 -43.65
CA LYS A 410 -29.55 49.13 -44.83
C LYS A 410 -28.35 48.16 -44.67
N LYS A 411 -28.44 47.06 -45.42
CA LYS A 411 -27.40 46.22 -46.08
C LYS A 411 -26.03 45.95 -45.41
N PRO A 412 -25.57 44.68 -45.39
CA PRO A 412 -24.23 44.31 -44.91
C PRO A 412 -23.11 44.66 -45.91
N LYS A 413 -21.91 44.91 -45.38
CA LYS A 413 -20.62 44.73 -46.08
C LYS A 413 -19.58 44.14 -45.13
N ILE A 414 -18.66 43.36 -45.68
CA ILE A 414 -17.73 42.51 -44.94
C ILE A 414 -16.60 43.32 -44.30
N GLY A 415 -16.27 42.99 -43.05
CA GLY A 415 -15.02 43.33 -42.35
C GLY A 415 -14.26 42.05 -41.96
N PRO A 416 -12.96 42.14 -41.60
CA PRO A 416 -12.07 40.99 -41.58
C PRO A 416 -12.28 40.02 -40.40
N VAL A 417 -11.78 38.79 -40.59
CA VAL A 417 -11.79 37.67 -39.64
C VAL A 417 -11.14 38.07 -38.30
N ALA A 418 -11.86 37.84 -37.20
CA ALA A 418 -11.33 37.91 -35.84
C ALA A 418 -10.98 36.51 -35.32
N SER A 419 -9.84 36.36 -34.66
CA SER A 419 -9.39 35.11 -34.08
C SER A 419 -10.21 34.72 -32.85
N LEU A 420 -10.54 33.43 -32.71
CA LEU A 420 -11.12 32.89 -31.47
C LEU A 420 -10.02 32.81 -30.39
N SER A 421 -9.96 33.82 -29.52
CA SER A 421 -9.35 33.72 -28.20
C SER A 421 -10.44 33.77 -27.14
N SER A 422 -10.97 32.59 -26.77
CA SER A 422 -12.01 32.40 -25.76
C SER A 422 -11.50 32.73 -24.35
N THR A 423 -11.30 34.02 -24.09
CA THR A 423 -10.76 34.55 -22.84
C THR A 423 -11.84 34.49 -21.76
N VAL A 424 -11.92 33.35 -21.07
CA VAL A 424 -12.85 33.14 -19.96
C VAL A 424 -12.68 34.25 -18.93
N ARG A 425 -13.78 34.95 -18.61
CA ARG A 425 -13.81 36.01 -17.59
C ARG A 425 -13.73 35.38 -16.19
N ILE A 426 -12.52 35.05 -15.75
CA ILE A 426 -12.26 34.55 -14.39
C ILE A 426 -12.75 35.59 -13.37
N SER A 427 -13.72 35.20 -12.54
CA SER A 427 -14.22 36.03 -11.44
C SER A 427 -13.16 36.18 -10.36
N LYS A 428 -12.55 37.36 -10.28
CA LYS A 428 -11.67 37.74 -9.16
C LYS A 428 -12.49 37.90 -7.88
N ASN A 429 -12.72 36.80 -7.14
CA ASN A 429 -12.86 36.73 -5.67
C ASN A 429 -13.25 35.32 -5.16
N GLN A 430 -12.58 34.27 -5.64
CA GLN A 430 -12.45 33.02 -4.89
C GLN A 430 -10.96 32.62 -4.86
N PRO A 431 -10.42 32.20 -3.70
CA PRO A 431 -9.09 31.62 -3.65
C PRO A 431 -9.14 30.24 -4.32
N GLN A 432 -8.53 30.10 -5.50
CA GLN A 432 -8.40 28.79 -6.14
C GLN A 432 -7.66 27.84 -5.20
N SER A 433 -8.32 26.75 -4.80
CA SER A 433 -7.66 25.69 -4.04
C SER A 433 -6.52 25.12 -4.89
N ARG A 434 -5.32 25.02 -4.30
CA ARG A 434 -4.16 24.48 -5.03
C ARG A 434 -4.39 22.99 -5.25
N PHE A 435 -4.25 22.52 -6.49
CA PHE A 435 -4.31 21.10 -6.82
C PHE A 435 -3.34 20.31 -5.93
N HIS A 436 -3.84 19.25 -5.31
CA HIS A 436 -3.07 18.45 -4.35
C HIS A 436 -2.74 17.09 -4.95
N TYR A 437 -1.46 16.86 -5.24
CA TYR A 437 -0.99 15.59 -5.80
C TYR A 437 -1.21 14.44 -4.80
N LYS A 438 -1.94 13.42 -5.25
CA LYS A 438 -2.22 12.17 -4.55
C LYS A 438 -1.37 11.03 -5.13
N PRO A 439 -1.02 10.00 -4.34
CA PRO A 439 -0.43 8.77 -4.87
C PRO A 439 -1.48 7.99 -5.68
N ILE A 440 -1.10 7.55 -6.89
CA ILE A 440 -1.95 6.78 -7.81
C ILE A 440 -1.16 5.56 -8.33
N SER A 441 -1.86 4.44 -8.47
CA SER A 441 -1.34 3.18 -8.99
C SER A 441 -2.38 2.56 -9.93
N PRO A 442 -1.99 1.90 -11.05
CA PRO A 442 -2.93 1.33 -12.01
C PRO A 442 -3.97 0.42 -11.34
N GLY A 443 -5.27 0.68 -11.57
CA GLY A 443 -6.36 -0.13 -11.00
C GLY A 443 -6.53 -0.08 -9.47
N GLY A 444 -5.77 0.75 -8.75
CA GLY A 444 -5.86 0.87 -7.29
C GLY A 444 -7.16 1.53 -6.81
N THR A 445 -7.65 1.15 -5.62
CA THR A 445 -8.92 1.63 -5.05
C THR A 445 -8.73 2.42 -3.75
N PRO A 446 -9.70 3.28 -3.36
CA PRO A 446 -9.75 3.86 -2.02
C PRO A 446 -10.16 2.81 -0.96
N PHE A 447 -9.95 3.13 0.33
CA PHE A 447 -10.51 2.36 1.45
C PHE A 447 -12.05 2.47 1.57
N GLY A 448 -12.63 3.60 1.15
CA GLY A 448 -14.07 3.85 1.33
C GLY A 448 -14.46 3.81 2.81
N SER A 449 -15.46 2.98 3.12
CA SER A 449 -15.92 2.68 4.49
C SER A 449 -15.21 1.47 5.13
N ALA A 450 -14.31 0.79 4.41
CA ALA A 450 -13.69 -0.47 4.83
C ALA A 450 -12.20 -0.31 5.22
N ASP A 451 -11.71 -1.20 6.09
CA ASP A 451 -10.28 -1.30 6.42
C ASP A 451 -9.45 -2.07 5.35
N LYS A 452 -10.01 -2.30 4.15
CA LYS A 452 -9.32 -3.01 3.05
C LYS A 452 -9.39 -2.20 1.76
N ARG A 453 -8.33 -2.25 0.95
CA ARG A 453 -8.31 -1.70 -0.42
C ARG A 453 -7.33 -2.43 -1.33
N TYR A 454 -7.48 -2.25 -2.64
CA TYR A 454 -6.50 -2.69 -3.62
C TYR A 454 -5.44 -1.60 -3.83
N LEU A 455 -4.16 -1.98 -3.78
CA LEU A 455 -3.04 -1.11 -4.10
C LEU A 455 -2.88 -0.95 -5.62
N THR A 456 -2.98 -2.06 -6.37
CA THR A 456 -2.86 -2.09 -7.83
C THR A 456 -3.57 -3.32 -8.42
N MET A 457 -4.00 -3.25 -9.67
CA MET A 457 -4.54 -4.36 -10.46
C MET A 457 -3.97 -4.32 -11.88
N SER A 458 -3.69 -5.49 -12.45
CA SER A 458 -3.30 -5.66 -13.86
C SER A 458 -3.74 -7.04 -14.36
N ASN A 459 -3.51 -7.36 -15.64
CA ASN A 459 -3.74 -8.69 -16.20
C ASN A 459 -2.98 -9.84 -15.50
N LEU A 460 -1.94 -9.55 -14.69
CA LEU A 460 -1.21 -10.58 -13.93
C LEU A 460 -1.92 -10.98 -12.63
N GLY A 461 -2.67 -10.05 -12.03
CA GLY A 461 -3.20 -10.21 -10.68
C GLY A 461 -3.50 -8.88 -9.98
N PHE A 462 -3.60 -8.94 -8.67
CA PHE A 462 -3.97 -7.80 -7.83
C PHE A 462 -3.23 -7.83 -6.50
N VAL A 463 -2.90 -6.64 -6.01
CA VAL A 463 -2.27 -6.47 -4.69
C VAL A 463 -3.22 -5.71 -3.80
N TRP A 464 -3.46 -6.21 -2.59
CA TRP A 464 -4.37 -5.59 -1.64
C TRP A 464 -3.74 -5.45 -0.25
N THR A 465 -4.26 -4.49 0.52
CA THR A 465 -3.80 -4.18 1.87
C THR A 465 -4.96 -4.15 2.85
N VAL A 466 -4.71 -4.67 4.05
CA VAL A 466 -5.59 -4.60 5.22
C VAL A 466 -4.98 -3.66 6.24
N LYS A 467 -5.78 -2.73 6.77
CA LYS A 467 -5.43 -1.86 7.90
C LYS A 467 -5.80 -2.57 9.20
N SER A 468 -4.82 -2.82 10.06
CA SER A 468 -5.05 -3.39 11.39
C SER A 468 -5.38 -2.30 12.41
N ALA A 469 -6.17 -2.65 13.43
CA ALA A 469 -6.50 -1.73 14.55
C ALA A 469 -5.27 -1.31 15.39
N SER A 470 -4.12 -1.96 15.20
CA SER A 470 -2.81 -1.57 15.74
C SER A 470 -2.15 -0.41 14.99
N GLY A 471 -2.63 -0.05 13.79
CA GLY A 471 -1.99 0.91 12.88
C GLY A 471 -0.97 0.28 11.92
N GLN A 472 -0.70 -1.02 12.03
CA GLN A 472 0.05 -1.80 11.03
C GLN A 472 -0.81 -2.10 9.80
N PHE A 473 -0.17 -2.46 8.69
CA PHE A 473 -0.84 -2.96 7.50
C PHE A 473 -0.42 -4.41 7.20
N THR A 474 -1.25 -5.14 6.46
CA THR A 474 -0.91 -6.48 5.94
C THR A 474 -1.16 -6.48 4.44
N ILE A 475 -0.12 -6.70 3.65
CA ILE A 475 -0.17 -6.71 2.19
C ILE A 475 -0.24 -8.16 1.71
N THR A 476 -1.14 -8.43 0.76
CA THR A 476 -1.25 -9.71 0.05
C THR A 476 -1.14 -9.49 -1.45
N VAL A 477 -0.32 -10.31 -2.12
CA VAL A 477 -0.07 -10.30 -3.56
C VAL A 477 -0.68 -11.57 -4.16
N SER A 478 -1.78 -11.40 -4.88
CA SER A 478 -2.60 -12.46 -5.46
C SER A 478 -2.48 -12.43 -6.99
N PHE A 479 -2.47 -13.60 -7.63
CA PHE A 479 -2.28 -13.76 -9.08
C PHE A 479 -3.50 -14.44 -9.71
N PHE A 480 -3.78 -14.15 -10.98
CA PHE A 480 -4.82 -14.88 -11.72
C PHE A 480 -4.31 -16.24 -12.22
N ASP A 481 -3.03 -16.34 -12.59
CA ASP A 481 -2.36 -17.62 -12.89
C ASP A 481 -1.69 -18.20 -11.64
N VAL A 482 -2.43 -19.06 -10.95
CA VAL A 482 -1.97 -19.82 -9.76
C VAL A 482 -1.04 -20.99 -10.14
N GLY A 483 -0.95 -21.34 -11.43
CA GLY A 483 -0.01 -22.35 -11.93
C GLY A 483 1.40 -21.80 -12.11
N ARG A 484 1.51 -20.55 -12.58
CA ARG A 484 2.80 -19.84 -12.75
C ARG A 484 3.27 -19.13 -11.47
N PHE A 485 2.36 -18.64 -10.63
CA PHE A 485 2.71 -17.83 -9.45
C PHE A 485 2.01 -18.28 -8.17
N ARG A 486 2.73 -18.24 -7.04
CA ARG A 486 2.19 -18.53 -5.70
C ARG A 486 1.84 -17.24 -4.97
N GLU A 487 0.60 -17.14 -4.49
CA GLU A 487 0.17 -16.05 -3.59
C GLU A 487 1.06 -15.97 -2.34
N TYR A 488 1.37 -14.75 -1.91
CA TYR A 488 2.04 -14.49 -0.64
C TYR A 488 1.52 -13.23 0.04
N HIS A 489 1.62 -13.20 1.37
CA HIS A 489 1.38 -12.02 2.19
C HIS A 489 2.61 -11.64 3.02
N PHE A 490 2.60 -10.44 3.59
CA PHE A 490 3.57 -9.97 4.58
C PHE A 490 2.99 -8.79 5.39
N GLU A 491 3.51 -8.59 6.60
CA GLU A 491 3.21 -7.39 7.39
C GLU A 491 3.97 -6.18 6.84
N ASP A 492 3.27 -5.06 6.74
CA ASP A 492 3.79 -3.78 6.29
C ASP A 492 3.81 -2.79 7.47
N LEU A 493 5.03 -2.44 7.85
CA LEU A 493 5.36 -1.53 8.95
C LEU A 493 5.59 -0.08 8.47
N PHE A 494 5.58 0.15 7.15
CA PHE A 494 5.81 1.44 6.50
C PHE A 494 4.53 2.06 5.94
N GLY A 495 3.48 1.27 5.70
CA GLY A 495 2.18 1.70 5.19
C GLY A 495 2.22 2.08 3.71
N TYR A 496 2.85 1.26 2.88
CA TYR A 496 3.02 1.45 1.45
C TYR A 496 1.68 1.75 0.76
N ASP A 497 1.60 2.91 0.10
CA ASP A 497 0.37 3.41 -0.51
C ASP A 497 0.39 3.39 -2.05
N VAL A 498 1.58 3.24 -2.66
CA VAL A 498 1.80 3.06 -4.10
C VAL A 498 2.33 1.65 -4.39
N CYS A 499 1.86 1.00 -5.47
CA CYS A 499 2.28 -0.34 -5.86
C CYS A 499 2.30 -0.54 -7.39
N SER A 500 3.20 -1.39 -7.88
CA SER A 500 3.25 -1.88 -9.25
C SER A 500 3.62 -3.37 -9.27
N LEU A 501 2.93 -4.16 -10.10
CA LEU A 501 3.11 -5.60 -10.23
C LEU A 501 3.65 -5.93 -11.63
N SER A 502 4.77 -6.63 -11.71
CA SER A 502 5.37 -7.15 -12.96
C SER A 502 5.46 -8.69 -12.90
N GLU A 503 5.97 -9.34 -13.95
CA GLU A 503 6.14 -10.80 -13.95
C GLU A 503 7.27 -11.31 -13.04
N ASP A 504 8.26 -10.47 -12.73
CA ASP A 504 9.43 -10.84 -11.92
C ASP A 504 9.27 -10.49 -10.44
N GLY A 505 8.38 -9.54 -10.11
CA GLY A 505 8.25 -9.03 -8.74
C GLY A 505 7.20 -7.94 -8.53
N THR A 506 6.93 -7.65 -7.27
CA THR A 506 6.14 -6.48 -6.85
C THR A 506 7.05 -5.35 -6.38
N PHE A 507 6.75 -4.13 -6.82
CA PHE A 507 7.39 -2.90 -6.36
C PHE A 507 6.43 -2.07 -5.52
N PHE A 508 6.92 -1.55 -4.40
CA PHE A 508 6.15 -0.80 -3.40
C PHE A 508 6.81 0.53 -3.08
N ALA A 509 6.00 1.55 -2.75
CA ALA A 509 6.50 2.83 -2.24
C ALA A 509 5.56 3.45 -1.20
N GLN A 510 6.14 4.19 -0.25
CA GLN A 510 5.44 5.05 0.71
C GLN A 510 5.59 6.51 0.26
N SER A 511 4.49 7.11 -0.19
CA SER A 511 4.44 8.43 -0.84
C SER A 511 5.04 9.56 0.01
N LYS A 512 4.97 9.45 1.33
CA LYS A 512 5.35 10.52 2.29
C LYS A 512 6.80 10.44 2.74
N SER A 513 7.33 9.24 2.97
CA SER A 513 8.67 9.02 3.55
C SER A 513 9.74 8.74 2.51
N GLY A 514 9.33 8.43 1.27
CA GLY A 514 10.24 8.10 0.16
C GLY A 514 10.81 6.68 0.22
N ASP A 515 10.36 5.83 1.14
CA ASP A 515 10.83 4.45 1.21
C ASP A 515 10.23 3.62 0.08
N ILE A 516 11.09 2.93 -0.67
CA ILE A 516 10.74 2.04 -1.78
C ILE A 516 11.28 0.63 -1.51
N PHE A 517 10.54 -0.38 -1.93
CA PHE A 517 10.83 -1.79 -1.67
C PHE A 517 10.51 -2.64 -2.90
N TYR A 518 11.47 -3.44 -3.36
CA TYR A 518 11.28 -4.39 -4.44
C TYR A 518 11.34 -5.82 -3.90
N ARG A 519 10.30 -6.60 -4.20
CA ARG A 519 10.17 -8.00 -3.81
C ARG A 519 10.00 -8.86 -5.07
N PRO A 520 11.06 -9.54 -5.52
CA PRO A 520 10.95 -10.62 -6.50
C PRO A 520 9.92 -11.67 -6.07
N HIS A 521 9.25 -12.29 -7.05
CA HIS A 521 8.30 -13.38 -6.80
C HIS A 521 9.04 -14.69 -6.51
N ASP A 522 10.00 -15.04 -7.36
CA ASP A 522 10.97 -16.08 -7.08
C ASP A 522 11.95 -15.63 -5.98
N SER A 523 12.23 -16.50 -5.03
CA SER A 523 13.19 -16.26 -3.94
C SER A 523 14.58 -16.85 -4.19
N PHE A 524 14.79 -17.61 -5.28
CA PHE A 524 16.07 -18.23 -5.61
C PHE A 524 16.95 -17.34 -6.50
N SER A 525 16.37 -16.65 -7.48
CA SER A 525 17.12 -15.82 -8.45
C SER A 525 17.58 -14.47 -7.89
N HIS A 526 16.74 -13.75 -7.15
CA HIS A 526 16.96 -12.33 -6.83
C HIS A 526 16.66 -11.99 -5.36
N SER A 527 17.52 -11.17 -4.75
CA SER A 527 17.34 -10.70 -3.38
C SER A 527 16.36 -9.51 -3.30
N LYS A 528 15.54 -9.52 -2.25
CA LYS A 528 14.63 -8.42 -1.89
C LYS A 528 15.46 -7.21 -1.44
N TRP A 529 15.12 -6.01 -1.88
CA TRP A 529 15.88 -4.80 -1.51
C TRP A 529 14.99 -3.60 -1.21
N THR A 530 15.47 -2.75 -0.31
CA THR A 530 14.81 -1.51 0.14
C THR A 530 15.75 -0.32 -0.11
N LYS A 531 15.19 0.84 -0.47
CA LYS A 531 15.94 2.09 -0.64
C LYS A 531 15.08 3.28 -0.22
N LYS A 532 15.73 4.35 0.23
CA LYS A 532 15.05 5.62 0.54
C LYS A 532 15.33 6.66 -0.54
N ILE A 533 14.27 7.23 -1.09
CA ILE A 533 14.30 8.33 -2.05
C ILE A 533 14.41 9.65 -1.27
N PRO A 534 15.37 10.54 -1.59
CA PRO A 534 15.39 11.88 -1.02
C PRO A 534 14.26 12.71 -1.63
N LEU A 535 13.28 13.05 -0.79
CA LEU A 535 12.15 13.93 -1.09
C LEU A 535 12.40 15.32 -0.50
N ALA A 536 12.09 16.37 -1.26
CA ALA A 536 12.08 17.75 -0.78
C ALA A 536 10.87 18.02 0.15
N PRO A 537 10.86 19.12 0.94
CA PRO A 537 9.70 19.48 1.75
C PRO A 537 8.42 19.61 0.92
N SER A 538 7.37 18.88 1.30
CA SER A 538 6.09 18.73 0.57
C SER A 538 6.15 17.98 -0.78
N GLU A 539 7.30 17.42 -1.17
CA GLU A 539 7.37 16.44 -2.26
C GLU A 539 6.78 15.10 -1.82
N ARG A 540 6.20 14.36 -2.78
CA ARG A 540 5.73 12.98 -2.60
C ARG A 540 6.06 12.14 -3.80
N ILE A 541 6.23 10.83 -3.60
CA ILE A 541 6.11 9.87 -4.71
C ILE A 541 4.64 9.86 -5.14
N THR A 542 4.36 10.06 -6.43
CA THR A 542 3.01 10.09 -6.98
C THR A 542 2.66 8.80 -7.69
N SER A 543 3.61 8.17 -8.37
CA SER A 543 3.39 6.88 -9.03
C SER A 543 4.70 6.13 -9.23
N ILE A 544 4.62 4.80 -9.35
CA ILE A 544 5.76 3.91 -9.61
C ILE A 544 5.39 2.87 -10.67
N ALA A 545 6.39 2.38 -11.40
CA ALA A 545 6.23 1.28 -12.35
C ALA A 545 7.41 0.30 -12.24
N ALA A 546 7.18 -0.98 -12.54
CA ALA A 546 8.19 -2.03 -12.60
C ALA A 546 8.03 -2.88 -13.87
N THR A 547 9.16 -3.28 -14.45
CA THR A 547 9.27 -4.26 -15.54
C THR A 547 10.37 -5.27 -15.18
N PRO A 548 10.47 -6.41 -15.89
CA PRO A 548 11.62 -7.31 -15.81
C PRO A 548 13.00 -6.66 -16.05
N LYS A 549 13.05 -5.42 -16.58
CA LYS A 549 14.31 -4.73 -16.92
C LYS A 549 14.61 -3.56 -15.98
N LYS A 550 13.59 -2.80 -15.54
CA LYS A 550 13.76 -1.54 -14.79
C LYS A 550 12.63 -1.29 -13.79
N VAL A 551 12.93 -0.51 -12.75
CA VAL A 551 11.91 0.08 -11.87
C VAL A 551 12.01 1.61 -11.87
N VAL A 552 10.87 2.29 -11.82
CA VAL A 552 10.75 3.73 -12.02
C VAL A 552 9.93 4.36 -10.91
N VAL A 553 10.40 5.49 -10.38
CA VAL A 553 9.73 6.26 -9.34
C VAL A 553 9.53 7.70 -9.81
N ALA A 554 8.29 8.18 -9.77
CA ALA A 554 7.89 9.51 -10.19
C ALA A 554 7.34 10.34 -9.02
N THR A 555 7.56 11.66 -9.02
CA THR A 555 7.20 12.54 -7.89
C THR A 555 6.31 13.73 -8.25
N SER A 556 5.66 14.31 -7.23
CA SER A 556 4.82 15.51 -7.32
C SER A 556 5.58 16.79 -7.71
N LEU A 557 6.91 16.78 -7.70
CA LEU A 557 7.74 17.84 -8.26
C LEU A 557 8.21 17.53 -9.68
N GLY A 558 7.82 16.40 -10.27
CA GLY A 558 8.21 15.99 -11.62
C GLY A 558 9.64 15.46 -11.74
N TYR A 559 10.21 14.92 -10.66
CA TYR A 559 11.41 14.09 -10.80
C TYR A 559 11.01 12.68 -11.22
N ILE A 560 11.71 12.14 -12.23
CA ILE A 560 11.63 10.73 -12.62
C ILE A 560 12.97 10.08 -12.30
N ARG A 561 12.94 9.02 -11.48
CA ARG A 561 14.11 8.27 -11.01
C ARG A 561 14.01 6.86 -11.55
N MET A 562 14.98 6.44 -12.35
CA MET A 562 15.02 5.09 -12.92
C MET A 562 16.13 4.28 -12.28
N PHE A 563 15.83 3.03 -11.94
CA PHE A 563 16.75 2.06 -11.40
C PHE A 563 16.70 0.78 -12.25
N ASN A 564 17.74 -0.05 -12.18
CA ASN A 564 17.61 -1.45 -12.60
C ASN A 564 16.83 -2.25 -11.54
N VAL A 565 16.46 -3.50 -11.85
CA VAL A 565 15.76 -4.40 -10.91
C VAL A 565 16.55 -4.72 -9.62
N PHE A 566 17.83 -4.34 -9.54
CA PHE A 566 18.71 -4.48 -8.37
C PHE A 566 18.85 -3.18 -7.56
N GLY A 567 18.06 -2.14 -7.87
CA GLY A 567 18.03 -0.88 -7.12
C GLY A 567 19.23 0.05 -7.36
N ILE A 568 20.06 -0.21 -8.37
CA ILE A 568 21.14 0.69 -8.80
C ILE A 568 20.51 1.85 -9.60
N PRO A 569 20.74 3.13 -9.23
CA PRO A 569 20.19 4.27 -9.96
C PRO A 569 20.85 4.40 -11.34
N MET A 570 20.02 4.43 -12.38
CA MET A 570 20.43 4.52 -13.79
C MET A 570 20.24 5.92 -14.36
N SER A 571 19.15 6.62 -13.99
CA SER A 571 18.92 8.01 -14.41
C SER A 571 18.08 8.81 -13.40
N LEU A 572 18.21 10.14 -13.49
CA LEU A 572 17.42 11.12 -12.76
C LEU A 572 17.07 12.25 -13.73
N GLU A 573 15.79 12.37 -14.09
CA GLU A 573 15.29 13.39 -15.03
C GLU A 573 14.25 14.29 -14.35
N LYS A 574 14.00 15.45 -14.97
CA LYS A 574 13.13 16.51 -14.45
C LYS A 574 12.18 16.99 -15.55
N MET A 575 10.89 16.90 -15.28
CA MET A 575 9.79 17.22 -16.20
C MET A 575 8.67 17.94 -15.44
N SER A 576 7.52 18.20 -16.08
CA SER A 576 6.29 18.57 -15.37
C SER A 576 5.88 17.52 -14.33
N PRO A 577 5.18 17.89 -13.24
CA PRO A 577 4.72 16.97 -12.20
C PRO A 577 3.98 15.76 -12.76
N VAL A 578 4.46 14.56 -12.40
CA VAL A 578 3.91 13.29 -12.86
C VAL A 578 2.78 12.85 -11.93
N VAL A 579 1.70 12.32 -12.48
CA VAL A 579 0.51 11.86 -11.74
C VAL A 579 0.24 10.36 -11.89
N ALA A 580 0.60 9.76 -13.04
CA ALA A 580 0.52 8.33 -13.27
C ALA A 580 1.67 7.89 -14.18
N ILE A 581 2.14 6.64 -14.02
CA ILE A 581 3.21 6.07 -14.86
C ILE A 581 2.99 4.57 -15.07
N ALA A 582 3.27 4.10 -16.28
CA ALA A 582 3.41 2.68 -16.61
C ALA A 582 4.71 2.47 -17.38
N ALA A 583 5.17 1.22 -17.40
CA ALA A 583 6.34 0.81 -18.16
C ALA A 583 6.10 -0.57 -18.78
N TYR A 584 6.76 -0.83 -19.91
CA TYR A 584 6.74 -2.10 -20.64
C TYR A 584 8.13 -2.30 -21.24
N GLU A 585 8.81 -3.40 -20.91
CA GLU A 585 10.23 -3.60 -21.21
C GLU A 585 11.10 -2.39 -20.77
N TYR A 586 11.63 -1.62 -21.73
CA TYR A 586 12.39 -0.38 -21.51
C TYR A 586 11.60 0.91 -21.79
N ARG A 587 10.34 0.79 -22.23
CA ARG A 587 9.42 1.87 -22.60
C ARG A 587 8.68 2.37 -21.37
N ILE A 588 8.46 3.68 -21.29
CA ILE A 588 7.81 4.37 -20.17
C ILE A 588 6.77 5.34 -20.74
N PHE A 589 5.55 5.20 -20.25
CA PHE A 589 4.43 6.09 -20.52
C PHE A 589 4.11 6.85 -19.23
N ALA A 590 4.39 8.15 -19.22
CA ALA A 590 4.20 9.02 -18.07
C ALA A 590 3.12 10.08 -18.36
N VAL A 591 2.16 10.23 -17.46
CA VAL A 591 1.15 11.29 -17.51
C VAL A 591 1.53 12.38 -16.54
N HIS A 592 1.55 13.62 -17.03
CA HIS A 592 1.88 14.82 -16.28
C HIS A 592 0.64 15.70 -16.10
N TYR A 593 0.55 16.39 -14.98
CA TYR A 593 -0.49 17.39 -14.76
C TYR A 593 0.10 18.66 -14.13
N SER A 594 -0.33 19.81 -14.62
CA SER A 594 -0.01 21.11 -14.03
C SER A 594 -1.18 22.07 -14.20
N PRO A 595 -1.61 22.81 -13.17
CA PRO A 595 -2.63 23.86 -13.29
C PRO A 595 -2.30 24.94 -14.35
N TYR A 596 -1.05 25.03 -14.80
CA TYR A 596 -0.60 25.96 -15.84
C TYR A 596 -0.59 25.36 -17.26
N HIS A 597 -0.47 24.04 -17.40
CA HIS A 597 -0.30 23.36 -18.70
C HIS A 597 -1.43 22.37 -19.04
N GLY A 598 -2.34 22.08 -18.11
CA GLY A 598 -3.36 21.04 -18.24
C GLY A 598 -2.78 19.64 -18.00
N ILE A 599 -3.31 18.66 -18.73
CA ILE A 599 -2.85 17.26 -18.70
C ILE A 599 -2.07 16.93 -19.97
N LEU A 600 -0.87 16.38 -19.77
CA LEU A 600 0.11 16.09 -20.82
C LEU A 600 0.61 14.64 -20.67
N TYR A 601 1.25 14.09 -21.70
CA TYR A 601 1.93 12.81 -21.63
C TYR A 601 3.32 12.86 -22.26
N SER A 602 4.19 11.97 -21.80
CA SER A 602 5.48 11.67 -22.41
C SER A 602 5.60 10.16 -22.62
N LEU A 603 6.14 9.78 -23.78
CA LEU A 603 6.46 8.40 -24.13
C LEU A 603 7.94 8.35 -24.51
N PHE A 604 8.72 7.58 -23.76
CA PHE A 604 10.15 7.46 -23.97
C PHE A 604 10.64 6.06 -23.64
N GLU A 605 11.74 5.67 -24.27
CA GLU A 605 12.46 4.44 -24.00
C GLU A 605 13.83 4.77 -23.40
N GLN A 606 14.31 3.93 -22.49
CA GLN A 606 15.69 3.98 -22.04
C GLN A 606 16.29 2.58 -22.01
N SER A 607 16.71 2.09 -23.18
CA SER A 607 17.43 0.83 -23.34
C SER A 607 18.86 0.95 -22.81
N THR A 608 19.48 -0.18 -22.46
CA THR A 608 20.92 -0.27 -22.18
C THR A 608 21.78 -0.27 -23.45
N GLU A 609 21.21 -0.66 -24.59
CA GLU A 609 21.93 -0.84 -25.86
C GLU A 609 21.72 0.37 -26.79
N ASN A 610 20.45 0.74 -27.01
CA ASN A 610 20.07 1.87 -27.87
C ASN A 610 20.08 3.23 -27.16
N GLY A 611 20.35 3.26 -25.85
CA GLY A 611 20.33 4.46 -25.03
C GLY A 611 18.92 5.00 -24.74
N GLY A 612 18.84 6.30 -24.46
CA GLY A 612 17.59 7.01 -24.16
C GLY A 612 17.00 7.71 -25.39
N LYS A 613 15.73 7.41 -25.72
CA LYS A 613 14.98 7.99 -26.85
C LYS A 613 13.62 8.49 -26.39
N TYR A 614 13.28 9.75 -26.68
CA TYR A 614 11.92 10.25 -26.56
C TYR A 614 11.16 10.04 -27.88
N TYR A 615 9.92 9.56 -27.79
CA TYR A 615 8.96 9.48 -28.89
C TYR A 615 8.04 10.70 -28.85
N GLN A 616 7.34 10.91 -27.74
CA GLN A 616 6.65 12.15 -27.41
C GLN A 616 7.15 12.70 -26.07
N LYS A 617 7.16 14.03 -25.93
CA LYS A 617 7.56 14.71 -24.70
C LYS A 617 6.57 15.83 -24.38
N GLU A 618 5.87 15.69 -23.27
CA GLU A 618 4.94 16.68 -22.73
C GLU A 618 3.86 17.13 -23.76
N CYS A 619 3.39 16.19 -24.57
CA CYS A 619 2.34 16.41 -25.57
C CYS A 619 0.94 16.41 -24.92
N PRO A 620 -0.06 17.13 -25.45
CA PRO A 620 -1.42 17.14 -24.87
C PRO A 620 -2.08 15.75 -24.86
N LEU A 621 -2.73 15.40 -23.75
CA LEU A 621 -3.45 14.13 -23.59
C LEU A 621 -4.98 14.37 -23.70
N PRO A 622 -5.68 13.82 -24.71
CA PRO A 622 -7.11 14.09 -24.96
C PRO A 622 -8.01 13.17 -24.12
N ILE A 623 -7.96 13.31 -22.80
CA ILE A 623 -8.77 12.55 -21.83
C ILE A 623 -9.75 13.45 -21.08
N SER A 624 -10.96 12.95 -20.79
CA SER A 624 -11.96 13.72 -20.04
C SER A 624 -11.58 13.80 -18.56
N LEU A 625 -11.28 15.01 -18.07
CA LEU A 625 -11.08 15.26 -16.65
C LEU A 625 -12.44 15.36 -15.93
N GLN A 626 -12.51 14.87 -14.69
CA GLN A 626 -13.72 14.94 -13.88
C GLN A 626 -14.04 16.40 -13.51
N LEU A 627 -15.09 16.96 -14.12
CA LEU A 627 -15.57 18.31 -13.84
C LEU A 627 -16.51 18.32 -12.62
N PHE A 628 -16.29 19.25 -11.69
CA PHE A 628 -17.11 19.44 -10.49
C PHE A 628 -18.47 20.09 -10.80
N ASN A 629 -19.35 19.38 -11.51
CA ASN A 629 -20.75 19.72 -11.65
C ASN A 629 -21.52 19.14 -10.44
N GLY A 630 -22.03 20.00 -9.57
CA GLY A 630 -22.50 19.63 -8.21
C GLY A 630 -23.81 18.84 -8.09
N GLN A 631 -24.18 18.02 -9.08
CA GLN A 631 -25.44 17.26 -9.11
C GLN A 631 -25.28 15.81 -9.60
N SER A 632 -24.64 14.98 -8.77
CA SER A 632 -24.88 13.52 -8.67
C SER A 632 -24.21 12.97 -7.40
N ASP A 633 -24.86 12.00 -6.75
CA ASP A 633 -24.46 11.24 -5.53
C ASP A 633 -23.22 11.72 -4.78
N GLN A 634 -23.43 12.77 -3.98
CA GLN A 634 -22.40 13.66 -3.43
C GLN A 634 -21.38 13.00 -2.50
N GLN A 635 -21.63 11.79 -1.98
CA GLN A 635 -20.70 11.09 -1.09
C GLN A 635 -19.80 10.09 -1.83
N ILE A 636 -20.37 9.20 -2.65
CA ILE A 636 -19.60 8.12 -3.31
C ILE A 636 -18.62 8.68 -4.34
N SER A 637 -19.07 9.66 -5.14
CA SER A 637 -18.21 10.37 -6.09
C SER A 637 -17.06 11.08 -5.37
N TYR A 638 -17.35 11.78 -4.26
CA TYR A 638 -16.36 12.52 -3.48
C TYR A 638 -15.24 11.61 -2.93
N THR A 639 -15.57 10.44 -2.39
CA THR A 639 -14.57 9.48 -1.88
C THR A 639 -13.55 9.09 -2.94
N PHE A 640 -13.98 8.84 -4.18
CA PHE A 640 -13.06 8.51 -5.26
C PHE A 640 -12.29 9.74 -5.78
N SER A 641 -12.96 10.88 -5.95
CA SER A 641 -12.30 12.13 -6.37
C SER A 641 -11.25 12.62 -5.38
N GLU A 642 -11.44 12.40 -4.07
CA GLU A 642 -10.44 12.74 -3.06
C GLU A 642 -9.24 11.78 -3.10
N PHE A 643 -9.43 10.52 -3.51
CA PHE A 643 -8.36 9.55 -3.74
C PHE A 643 -7.60 9.82 -5.06
N ASN A 644 -8.33 10.02 -6.15
CA ASN A 644 -7.81 10.19 -7.51
C ASN A 644 -8.43 11.42 -8.20
N PRO A 645 -7.88 12.64 -7.99
CA PRO A 645 -8.47 13.90 -8.46
C PRO A 645 -8.52 14.10 -9.98
N LEU A 646 -7.99 13.17 -10.78
CA LEU A 646 -8.02 13.22 -12.25
C LEU A 646 -8.89 12.13 -12.86
N GLY A 647 -9.40 11.18 -12.06
CA GLY A 647 -10.30 10.13 -12.53
C GLY A 647 -9.66 9.04 -13.40
N ILE A 648 -8.32 8.97 -13.48
CA ILE A 648 -7.61 7.96 -14.29
C ILE A 648 -7.71 6.61 -13.59
N LYS A 649 -8.61 5.72 -14.03
CA LYS A 649 -8.85 4.41 -13.39
C LYS A 649 -7.64 3.47 -13.54
N SER A 650 -7.11 3.36 -14.76
CA SER A 650 -5.89 2.60 -15.03
C SER A 650 -5.16 3.10 -16.28
N LEU A 651 -3.90 2.70 -16.38
CA LEU A 651 -2.93 3.14 -17.38
C LEU A 651 -1.88 2.01 -17.52
N PHE A 652 -1.73 1.50 -18.74
CA PHE A 652 -0.97 0.28 -19.04
C PHE A 652 -0.49 0.27 -20.49
N PHE A 653 0.16 -0.81 -20.91
CA PHE A 653 0.44 -1.10 -22.32
C PHE A 653 -0.39 -2.32 -22.77
N SER A 654 -0.68 -2.42 -24.07
CA SER A 654 -1.24 -3.64 -24.67
C SER A 654 -0.26 -4.81 -24.60
N SER A 655 -0.71 -6.04 -24.87
CA SER A 655 0.19 -7.21 -25.02
C SER A 655 1.21 -7.09 -26.17
N PHE A 656 1.04 -6.11 -27.07
CA PHE A 656 1.96 -5.74 -28.15
C PHE A 656 2.78 -4.47 -27.85
N GLY A 657 2.66 -3.88 -26.65
CA GLY A 657 3.47 -2.75 -26.23
C GLY A 657 2.98 -1.37 -26.72
N ASP A 658 1.70 -1.20 -27.03
CA ASP A 658 1.08 0.10 -27.35
C ASP A 658 0.51 0.79 -26.09
N PRO A 659 0.75 2.10 -25.86
CA PRO A 659 0.24 2.81 -24.69
C PRO A 659 -1.29 2.89 -24.63
N CYS A 660 -1.87 2.53 -23.49
CA CYS A 660 -3.30 2.51 -23.21
C CYS A 660 -3.66 3.31 -21.95
N ILE A 661 -4.78 4.03 -21.96
CA ILE A 661 -5.33 4.74 -20.79
C ILE A 661 -6.86 4.62 -20.73
N PHE A 662 -7.42 4.51 -19.53
CA PHE A 662 -8.86 4.41 -19.29
C PHE A 662 -9.28 5.43 -18.22
N GLY A 663 -10.15 6.38 -18.60
CA GLY A 663 -10.52 7.54 -17.80
C GLY A 663 -11.80 7.39 -16.99
N TYR A 664 -12.28 8.53 -16.48
CA TYR A 664 -13.57 8.68 -15.81
C TYR A 664 -14.74 8.63 -16.81
N ASP A 665 -14.47 8.96 -18.07
CA ASP A 665 -15.36 8.79 -19.23
C ASP A 665 -15.64 7.31 -19.54
N ASN A 666 -14.82 6.37 -19.07
CA ASN A 666 -14.94 4.92 -19.30
C ASN A 666 -14.69 4.50 -20.75
N VAL A 667 -13.92 5.31 -21.48
CA VAL A 667 -13.44 5.01 -22.82
C VAL A 667 -12.02 4.47 -22.73
N LEU A 668 -11.73 3.36 -23.42
CA LEU A 668 -10.36 2.87 -23.60
C LEU A 668 -9.70 3.61 -24.77
N LEU A 669 -8.70 4.43 -24.49
CA LEU A 669 -7.89 5.11 -25.49
C LEU A 669 -6.57 4.37 -25.69
N VAL A 670 -6.26 3.99 -26.95
CA VAL A 670 -4.92 3.53 -27.36
C VAL A 670 -4.21 4.63 -28.15
N LEU A 671 -2.89 4.72 -28.00
CA LEU A 671 -2.06 5.58 -28.85
C LEU A 671 -1.55 4.78 -30.06
N SER A 672 -2.05 5.10 -31.24
CA SER A 672 -1.58 4.55 -32.52
C SER A 672 -0.47 5.41 -33.15
N LYS A 673 0.34 4.80 -34.04
CA LYS A 673 1.45 5.44 -34.77
C LYS A 673 2.51 6.13 -33.90
N TRP A 674 2.59 5.79 -32.61
CA TRP A 674 3.50 6.44 -31.66
C TRP A 674 4.99 6.32 -32.00
N ARG A 675 5.36 5.30 -32.79
CA ARG A 675 6.72 5.11 -33.33
C ARG A 675 7.14 6.27 -34.27
N ASN A 676 6.18 6.95 -34.90
CA ASN A 676 6.37 8.18 -35.69
C ASN A 676 5.65 9.39 -35.03
N PRO A 677 6.38 10.34 -34.42
CA PRO A 677 5.77 11.46 -33.67
C PRO A 677 4.86 12.40 -34.49
N MET A 678 4.96 12.40 -35.83
CA MET A 678 4.12 13.25 -36.70
C MET A 678 2.79 12.60 -37.11
N GLU A 679 2.66 11.28 -36.98
CA GLU A 679 1.47 10.50 -37.35
C GLU A 679 0.70 9.98 -36.13
N SER A 680 1.26 10.19 -34.94
CA SER A 680 0.75 9.71 -33.65
C SER A 680 -0.67 10.21 -33.35
N ARG A 681 -1.57 9.30 -32.97
CA ARG A 681 -2.99 9.59 -32.77
C ARG A 681 -3.63 8.73 -31.69
N TRP A 682 -4.44 9.34 -30.84
CA TRP A 682 -5.27 8.62 -29.87
C TRP A 682 -6.53 8.09 -30.56
N ILE A 683 -6.86 6.82 -30.30
CA ILE A 683 -8.00 6.12 -30.90
C ILE A 683 -8.84 5.49 -29.76
N PRO A 684 -10.16 5.76 -29.70
CA PRO A 684 -11.06 5.05 -28.79
C PRO A 684 -11.33 3.64 -29.32
N LEU A 685 -10.94 2.62 -28.55
CA LEU A 685 -11.16 1.20 -28.89
C LEU A 685 -12.43 0.62 -28.28
N VAL A 686 -12.90 1.17 -27.16
CA VAL A 686 -14.07 0.70 -26.40
C VAL A 686 -14.73 1.89 -25.73
N ASP A 687 -16.04 2.04 -25.85
CA ASP A 687 -16.88 2.77 -24.89
C ASP A 687 -17.59 1.73 -24.01
N SER A 688 -17.16 1.59 -22.75
CA SER A 688 -17.72 0.53 -21.90
C SER A 688 -19.14 0.84 -21.40
N GLN A 689 -19.64 2.09 -21.55
CA GLN A 689 -21.04 2.43 -21.26
C GLN A 689 -21.96 2.10 -22.45
N LEU A 690 -21.42 2.08 -23.67
CA LEU A 690 -22.12 1.60 -24.86
C LEU A 690 -22.26 0.08 -24.83
N GLU A 691 -21.19 -0.67 -24.52
CA GLU A 691 -21.24 -2.13 -24.41
C GLU A 691 -22.18 -2.60 -23.29
N LEU A 692 -22.07 -2.03 -22.09
CA LEU A 692 -22.99 -2.35 -20.98
C LEU A 692 -24.46 -2.06 -21.33
N TRP A 693 -24.73 -1.05 -22.15
CA TRP A 693 -26.08 -0.69 -22.59
C TRP A 693 -26.65 -1.69 -23.61
N MET A 694 -25.82 -2.21 -24.53
CA MET A 694 -26.23 -3.28 -25.46
C MET A 694 -26.51 -4.60 -24.74
N LEU A 695 -25.62 -4.99 -23.81
CA LEU A 695 -25.75 -6.17 -22.95
C LEU A 695 -26.90 -6.08 -21.93
N SER A 696 -27.54 -4.91 -21.78
CA SER A 696 -28.67 -4.67 -20.90
C SER A 696 -30.02 -4.57 -21.64
N GLY A 697 -30.08 -4.93 -22.92
CA GLY A 697 -31.28 -4.81 -23.75
C GLY A 697 -31.78 -3.36 -23.83
N GLY A 698 -30.88 -2.42 -24.18
CA GLY A 698 -31.20 -1.02 -24.38
C GLY A 698 -31.40 -0.20 -23.10
N LYS A 699 -31.22 -0.79 -21.92
CA LYS A 699 -31.32 -0.12 -20.62
C LYS A 699 -29.98 0.51 -20.25
N ASN A 700 -30.00 1.67 -19.56
CA ASN A 700 -28.78 2.24 -18.97
C ASN A 700 -28.67 1.77 -17.51
N PRO A 701 -27.84 0.76 -17.18
CA PRO A 701 -27.67 0.33 -15.79
C PRO A 701 -26.88 1.39 -14.99
N THR A 702 -27.49 1.93 -13.95
CA THR A 702 -26.80 2.83 -12.99
C THR A 702 -25.85 2.10 -12.06
N ASP A 703 -26.16 0.83 -11.76
CA ASP A 703 -25.52 0.03 -10.71
C ASP A 703 -24.54 -1.01 -11.28
N VAL A 704 -24.05 -0.81 -12.51
CA VAL A 704 -23.11 -1.72 -13.19
C VAL A 704 -21.96 -0.91 -13.78
N HIS A 705 -20.72 -1.31 -13.48
CA HIS A 705 -19.53 -0.55 -13.83
C HIS A 705 -18.37 -1.45 -14.28
N VAL A 706 -17.49 -0.88 -15.11
CA VAL A 706 -16.28 -1.55 -15.62
C VAL A 706 -15.03 -1.02 -14.92
N TRP A 707 -14.16 -1.95 -14.48
CA TRP A 707 -12.83 -1.66 -13.96
C TRP A 707 -11.74 -2.31 -14.84
N PRO A 708 -10.88 -1.53 -15.51
CA PRO A 708 -9.91 -2.05 -16.48
C PRO A 708 -8.72 -2.79 -15.83
N LEU A 709 -8.37 -3.97 -16.36
CA LEU A 709 -7.16 -4.72 -15.98
C LEU A 709 -6.06 -4.62 -17.04
N GLY A 710 -6.43 -4.62 -18.33
CA GLY A 710 -5.50 -4.55 -19.46
C GLY A 710 -6.15 -4.81 -20.81
N LEU A 711 -5.37 -4.73 -21.89
CA LEU A 711 -5.78 -5.02 -23.26
C LEU A 711 -4.90 -6.14 -23.83
N ASN A 712 -5.52 -7.26 -24.19
CA ASN A 712 -4.86 -8.38 -24.85
C ASN A 712 -5.36 -8.49 -26.30
N TYR A 713 -4.53 -8.06 -27.25
CA TYR A 713 -4.87 -8.04 -28.69
C TYR A 713 -6.20 -7.31 -28.98
N ASP A 714 -7.30 -8.05 -29.23
CA ASP A 714 -8.65 -7.56 -29.53
C ASP A 714 -9.66 -7.73 -28.38
N THR A 715 -9.19 -8.17 -27.21
CA THR A 715 -9.99 -8.34 -25.98
C THR A 715 -9.51 -7.44 -24.85
N MET A 716 -10.43 -6.71 -24.23
CA MET A 716 -10.17 -5.93 -23.01
C MET A 716 -10.58 -6.76 -21.78
N ASN A 717 -9.64 -6.92 -20.86
CA ASN A 717 -9.85 -7.64 -19.60
C ASN A 717 -10.29 -6.64 -18.53
N TYR A 718 -11.33 -6.99 -17.78
CA TYR A 718 -11.94 -6.08 -16.80
C TYR A 718 -12.60 -6.82 -15.64
N ILE A 719 -12.87 -6.11 -14.55
CA ILE A 719 -13.77 -6.57 -13.48
C ILE A 719 -15.14 -5.93 -13.71
N LEU A 720 -16.18 -6.76 -13.82
CA LEU A 720 -17.57 -6.32 -13.83
C LEU A 720 -18.03 -6.06 -12.38
N ILE A 721 -18.25 -4.80 -12.03
CA ILE A 721 -18.74 -4.38 -10.72
C ILE A 721 -20.27 -4.26 -10.78
N LYS A 722 -20.95 -4.72 -9.72
CA LYS A 722 -22.40 -4.57 -9.53
C LYS A 722 -22.67 -3.96 -8.16
N GLY A 723 -23.34 -2.81 -8.10
CA GLY A 723 -23.62 -2.05 -6.89
C GLY A 723 -23.38 -0.55 -7.06
N LYS A 724 -23.47 0.20 -5.95
CA LYS A 724 -23.39 1.68 -5.94
C LYS A 724 -21.96 2.23 -6.01
N HIS A 725 -20.96 1.40 -5.75
CA HIS A 725 -19.54 1.77 -5.83
C HIS A 725 -18.99 1.38 -7.20
N PHE A 726 -18.34 2.33 -7.90
CA PHE A 726 -17.78 2.12 -9.24
C PHE A 726 -16.31 1.65 -9.24
N TRP A 727 -15.83 1.19 -8.10
CA TRP A 727 -14.57 0.48 -7.90
C TRP A 727 -14.85 -0.92 -7.29
N PRO A 728 -14.00 -1.92 -7.51
CA PRO A 728 -14.22 -3.27 -6.98
C PRO A 728 -14.03 -3.35 -5.45
N GLU A 729 -14.83 -4.20 -4.82
CA GLU A 729 -14.79 -4.53 -3.39
C GLU A 729 -14.29 -5.97 -3.16
N PHE A 730 -14.47 -6.51 -1.93
CA PHE A 730 -14.00 -7.84 -1.55
C PHE A 730 -15.16 -8.81 -1.31
N PRO A 731 -15.11 -10.07 -1.79
CA PRO A 731 -14.06 -10.65 -2.64
C PRO A 731 -14.06 -10.07 -4.06
N LEU A 732 -12.91 -10.13 -4.74
CA LEU A 732 -12.82 -9.69 -6.12
C LEU A 732 -13.66 -10.62 -7.02
N PRO A 733 -14.54 -10.10 -7.90
CA PRO A 733 -15.16 -10.91 -8.95
C PRO A 733 -14.12 -11.50 -9.91
N LEU A 734 -14.46 -12.57 -10.61
CA LEU A 734 -13.60 -13.11 -11.65
C LEU A 734 -13.42 -12.09 -12.79
N PRO A 735 -12.22 -11.98 -13.40
CA PRO A 735 -12.03 -11.24 -14.63
C PRO A 735 -13.04 -11.65 -15.71
N SER A 736 -13.55 -10.65 -16.40
CA SER A 736 -14.42 -10.76 -17.56
C SER A 736 -13.67 -10.20 -18.78
N GLU A 737 -14.01 -10.69 -19.96
CA GLU A 737 -13.42 -10.27 -21.24
C GLU A 737 -14.51 -9.60 -22.07
N MET A 738 -14.17 -8.51 -22.77
CA MET A 738 -15.02 -7.91 -23.80
C MET A 738 -14.21 -7.71 -25.08
N GLU A 739 -14.78 -8.09 -26.24
CA GLU A 739 -14.23 -7.72 -27.54
C GLU A 739 -14.15 -6.19 -27.65
N ILE A 740 -13.07 -5.66 -28.24
CA ILE A 740 -13.03 -4.21 -28.52
C ILE A 740 -14.09 -3.84 -29.57
N ARG A 741 -14.72 -2.67 -29.42
CA ARG A 741 -15.82 -2.19 -30.27
C ARG A 741 -15.66 -0.70 -30.50
N ILE A 742 -15.47 -0.29 -31.75
CA ILE A 742 -15.28 1.12 -32.08
C ILE A 742 -16.62 1.85 -31.86
N PRO A 743 -16.66 2.95 -31.08
CA PRO A 743 -17.91 3.64 -30.74
C PRO A 743 -18.48 4.43 -31.94
N LEU A 744 -19.18 3.72 -32.82
CA LEU A 744 -19.85 4.22 -34.02
C LEU A 744 -21.39 4.17 -33.89
N LEU A 745 -21.90 3.50 -32.86
CA LEU A 745 -23.31 3.14 -32.75
C LEU A 745 -24.15 4.29 -32.19
N ASP A 746 -25.19 4.67 -32.93
CA ASP A 746 -26.20 5.61 -32.47
C ASP A 746 -27.32 4.86 -31.72
N LYS A 747 -27.42 5.08 -30.40
CA LYS A 747 -28.46 4.49 -29.54
C LYS A 747 -29.87 4.82 -30.05
N ASP A 748 -30.07 6.00 -30.62
CA ASP A 748 -31.36 6.46 -31.14
C ASP A 748 -31.77 5.76 -32.44
N GLN A 749 -30.84 5.16 -33.19
CA GLN A 749 -31.14 4.36 -34.38
C GLN A 749 -31.46 2.91 -33.99
N LEU A 750 -30.72 2.34 -33.03
CA LEU A 750 -30.93 0.97 -32.55
C LEU A 750 -32.32 0.82 -31.88
N VAL A 751 -32.68 1.71 -30.95
CA VAL A 751 -33.98 1.66 -30.23
C VAL A 751 -35.20 1.86 -31.15
N LYS A 752 -35.03 2.51 -32.31
CA LYS A 752 -36.10 2.61 -33.32
C LYS A 752 -36.32 1.27 -34.02
N ASN A 753 -35.24 0.61 -34.43
CA ASN A 753 -35.31 -0.69 -35.10
C ASN A 753 -35.92 -1.79 -34.20
N GLU A 754 -35.65 -1.77 -32.89
CA GLU A 754 -36.27 -2.72 -31.94
C GLU A 754 -37.81 -2.56 -31.89
N LYS A 755 -38.29 -1.31 -31.81
CA LYS A 755 -39.73 -0.99 -31.76
C LYS A 755 -40.48 -1.33 -33.05
N GLU A 756 -39.81 -1.37 -34.18
CA GLU A 756 -40.40 -1.83 -35.45
C GLU A 756 -40.44 -3.36 -35.57
N ASN A 757 -39.62 -4.09 -34.80
CA ASN A 757 -39.50 -5.56 -34.88
C ASN A 757 -40.25 -6.33 -33.77
N ASN A 758 -40.81 -5.67 -32.75
CA ASN A 758 -41.61 -6.30 -31.67
C ASN A 758 -40.92 -7.47 -30.93
N ASN A 759 -39.58 -7.46 -30.85
CA ASN A 759 -38.81 -8.51 -30.19
C ASN A 759 -38.53 -8.16 -28.71
N GLU A 760 -39.06 -8.94 -27.78
CA GLU A 760 -38.60 -8.97 -26.39
C GLU A 760 -37.29 -9.78 -26.29
N GLN A 761 -36.18 -9.18 -26.73
CA GLN A 761 -34.84 -9.78 -26.70
C GLN A 761 -33.99 -9.24 -25.55
N GLU A 762 -33.08 -10.06 -25.04
CA GLU A 762 -32.22 -9.72 -23.89
C GLU A 762 -31.03 -8.82 -24.29
N GLU A 763 -30.62 -8.84 -25.56
CA GLU A 763 -29.51 -8.05 -26.13
C GLU A 763 -29.95 -7.25 -27.37
N VAL A 764 -29.32 -6.09 -27.58
CA VAL A 764 -29.63 -5.17 -28.70
C VAL A 764 -29.06 -5.69 -30.02
N VAL A 765 -29.91 -6.00 -31.00
CA VAL A 765 -29.48 -6.54 -32.31
C VAL A 765 -28.98 -5.43 -33.23
N VAL A 766 -27.66 -5.40 -33.48
CA VAL A 766 -27.02 -4.43 -34.39
C VAL A 766 -27.30 -4.78 -35.87
N PRO A 767 -27.79 -3.84 -36.72
CA PRO A 767 -27.99 -4.06 -38.15
C PRO A 767 -26.71 -4.47 -38.89
N VAL A 768 -26.81 -5.45 -39.80
CA VAL A 768 -25.68 -6.08 -40.52
C VAL A 768 -24.80 -5.07 -41.28
N THR A 769 -25.37 -3.97 -41.77
CA THR A 769 -24.62 -2.89 -42.41
C THR A 769 -23.74 -2.14 -41.41
N ILE A 770 -24.31 -1.71 -40.28
CA ILE A 770 -23.59 -0.97 -39.23
C ILE A 770 -22.51 -1.86 -38.59
N ALA A 771 -22.84 -3.13 -38.31
CA ALA A 771 -21.88 -4.11 -37.83
C ALA A 771 -20.70 -4.33 -38.81
N ALA A 772 -20.93 -4.22 -40.12
CA ALA A 772 -19.87 -4.30 -41.12
C ALA A 772 -19.04 -2.99 -41.25
N GLU A 773 -19.60 -1.83 -40.93
CA GLU A 773 -18.83 -0.57 -40.83
C GLU A 773 -17.94 -0.57 -39.55
N GLU A 774 -18.42 -1.15 -38.44
CA GLU A 774 -17.63 -1.41 -37.22
C GLU A 774 -16.51 -2.43 -37.46
N GLU A 775 -16.83 -3.63 -37.94
CA GLU A 775 -15.84 -4.70 -38.21
C GLU A 775 -14.75 -4.23 -39.19
N TYR A 776 -15.10 -3.38 -40.17
CA TYR A 776 -14.14 -2.74 -41.08
C TYR A 776 -13.19 -1.78 -40.34
N LEU A 777 -13.70 -0.82 -39.56
CA LEU A 777 -12.83 0.14 -38.88
C LEU A 777 -12.00 -0.53 -37.77
N ARG A 778 -12.58 -1.46 -37.01
CA ARG A 778 -11.88 -2.27 -35.99
C ARG A 778 -10.71 -3.04 -36.59
N SER A 779 -10.97 -3.83 -37.64
CA SER A 779 -9.91 -4.60 -38.30
C SER A 779 -8.88 -3.69 -38.98
N LYS A 780 -9.27 -2.53 -39.53
CA LYS A 780 -8.33 -1.55 -40.10
C LYS A 780 -7.37 -1.00 -39.05
N ILE A 781 -7.85 -0.70 -37.84
CA ILE A 781 -7.03 -0.23 -36.71
C ILE A 781 -6.09 -1.34 -36.21
N LEU A 782 -6.61 -2.54 -35.96
CA LEU A 782 -5.80 -3.69 -35.50
C LEU A 782 -4.70 -4.07 -36.50
N VAL A 783 -5.00 -4.08 -37.80
CA VAL A 783 -3.99 -4.30 -38.87
C VAL A 783 -2.90 -3.25 -38.83
N GLU A 784 -3.22 -1.99 -38.53
CA GLU A 784 -2.22 -0.91 -38.49
C GLU A 784 -1.30 -1.04 -37.28
N LEU A 785 -1.86 -1.28 -36.09
CA LEU A 785 -1.08 -1.49 -34.85
C LEU A 785 -0.17 -2.72 -34.93
N LEU A 786 -0.70 -3.83 -35.47
CA LEU A 786 0.06 -5.09 -35.57
C LEU A 786 1.13 -5.03 -36.67
N THR A 787 0.83 -4.44 -37.84
CA THR A 787 1.85 -4.18 -38.88
C THR A 787 2.98 -3.31 -38.32
N ASP A 788 2.67 -2.19 -37.67
CA ASP A 788 3.67 -1.28 -37.09
C ASP A 788 4.54 -1.96 -36.03
N THR A 789 4.00 -2.95 -35.31
CA THR A 789 4.73 -3.72 -34.31
C THR A 789 5.65 -4.73 -34.98
N ILE A 790 5.17 -5.53 -35.94
CA ILE A 790 6.00 -6.48 -36.70
C ILE A 790 7.13 -5.77 -37.46
N GLU A 791 6.88 -4.59 -38.04
CA GLU A 791 7.88 -3.81 -38.80
C GLU A 791 9.01 -3.21 -37.93
N ASN A 792 8.80 -3.03 -36.62
CA ASN A 792 9.76 -2.33 -35.74
C ASN A 792 10.32 -3.22 -34.62
N ASP A 793 9.48 -4.08 -34.04
CA ASP A 793 9.79 -4.91 -32.87
C ASP A 793 9.90 -6.40 -33.24
N GLY A 794 9.32 -6.82 -34.38
CA GLY A 794 9.31 -8.20 -34.86
C GLY A 794 8.12 -9.01 -34.35
N GLU A 795 8.24 -10.34 -34.40
CA GLU A 795 7.32 -11.27 -33.74
C GLU A 795 7.77 -11.48 -32.28
N LEU A 796 6.84 -11.34 -31.33
CA LEU A 796 7.04 -11.53 -29.90
C LEU A 796 6.62 -12.94 -29.45
N TYR A 797 5.53 -13.45 -30.04
CA TYR A 797 4.92 -14.74 -29.72
C TYR A 797 5.04 -15.78 -30.86
N GLY A 798 5.35 -15.35 -32.08
CA GLY A 798 5.60 -16.21 -33.24
C GLY A 798 4.34 -16.63 -34.00
N ASN A 799 3.21 -15.92 -33.80
CA ASN A 799 1.94 -16.15 -34.47
C ASN A 799 1.32 -14.87 -35.07
N GLU A 800 1.98 -13.73 -34.92
CA GLU A 800 1.48 -12.42 -35.31
C GLU A 800 1.25 -12.29 -36.82
N ASN A 801 2.08 -12.93 -37.65
CA ASN A 801 1.83 -13.01 -39.08
C ASN A 801 0.56 -13.81 -39.43
N GLU A 802 0.21 -14.85 -38.67
CA GLU A 802 -1.05 -15.59 -38.89
C GLU A 802 -2.26 -14.76 -38.47
N ILE A 803 -2.17 -14.08 -37.32
CA ILE A 803 -3.17 -13.12 -36.84
C ILE A 803 -3.38 -12.00 -37.87
N LEU A 804 -2.30 -11.45 -38.43
CA LEU A 804 -2.35 -10.39 -39.44
C LEU A 804 -3.02 -10.86 -40.74
N GLN A 805 -2.76 -12.09 -41.20
CA GLN A 805 -3.46 -12.67 -42.36
C GLN A 805 -4.95 -12.93 -42.07
N SER A 806 -5.30 -13.35 -40.86
CA SER A 806 -6.70 -13.47 -40.41
C SER A 806 -7.41 -12.12 -40.43
N LEU A 807 -6.77 -11.08 -39.89
CA LEU A 807 -7.25 -9.70 -39.88
C LEU A 807 -7.43 -9.11 -41.28
N PHE A 808 -6.50 -9.33 -42.23
CA PHE A 808 -6.71 -8.95 -43.63
C PHE A 808 -7.95 -9.66 -44.22
N GLY A 809 -8.17 -10.92 -43.84
CA GLY A 809 -9.35 -11.70 -44.24
C GLY A 809 -10.67 -11.22 -43.62
N ALA A 810 -10.64 -10.60 -42.43
CA ALA A 810 -11.80 -9.96 -41.80
C ALA A 810 -12.09 -8.58 -42.43
N HIS A 811 -11.06 -7.74 -42.56
CA HIS A 811 -11.10 -6.43 -43.20
C HIS A 811 -11.72 -6.46 -44.61
N ASP A 812 -11.28 -7.38 -45.45
CA ASP A 812 -11.81 -7.50 -46.81
C ASP A 812 -13.21 -8.14 -46.82
N ARG A 813 -13.56 -8.97 -45.82
CA ARG A 813 -14.89 -9.58 -45.69
C ARG A 813 -15.96 -8.56 -45.29
N SER A 814 -15.66 -7.67 -44.33
CA SER A 814 -16.56 -6.59 -43.93
C SER A 814 -16.74 -5.58 -45.07
N LEU A 815 -15.66 -5.14 -45.72
CA LEU A 815 -15.72 -4.33 -46.94
C LEU A 815 -16.58 -4.96 -48.05
N LEU A 816 -16.50 -6.28 -48.26
CA LEU A 816 -17.33 -6.97 -49.26
C LEU A 816 -18.83 -7.02 -48.90
N ARG A 817 -19.19 -7.01 -47.60
CA ARG A 817 -20.60 -6.85 -47.17
C ARG A 817 -21.11 -5.44 -47.49
N LEU A 818 -20.32 -4.41 -47.16
CA LEU A 818 -20.65 -3.01 -47.47
C LEU A 818 -20.76 -2.78 -48.98
N PHE A 819 -19.87 -3.38 -49.75
CA PHE A 819 -19.89 -3.35 -51.22
C PHE A 819 -21.15 -4.01 -51.79
N ALA A 820 -21.56 -5.16 -51.24
CA ALA A 820 -22.81 -5.82 -51.66
C ALA A 820 -24.05 -4.97 -51.34
N ALA A 821 -24.09 -4.30 -50.18
CA ALA A 821 -25.16 -3.38 -49.83
C ALA A 821 -25.20 -2.15 -50.77
N ALA A 822 -24.05 -1.55 -51.07
CA ALA A 822 -23.96 -0.44 -52.03
C ALA A 822 -24.41 -0.85 -53.44
N CYS A 823 -24.01 -2.05 -53.90
CA CYS A 823 -24.47 -2.60 -55.19
C CYS A 823 -25.98 -2.86 -55.22
N SER A 824 -26.56 -3.37 -54.12
CA SER A 824 -28.01 -3.61 -53.99
C SER A 824 -28.81 -2.30 -54.04
N ASN A 825 -28.26 -1.22 -53.48
CA ASN A 825 -28.82 0.13 -53.55
C ASN A 825 -28.49 0.87 -54.86
N GLN A 826 -27.85 0.20 -55.83
CA GLN A 826 -27.39 0.72 -57.12
C GLN A 826 -26.38 1.90 -57.06
N ASP A 827 -25.83 2.20 -55.87
CA ASP A 827 -24.84 3.27 -55.67
C ASP A 827 -23.46 2.83 -56.18
N SER A 828 -23.25 3.07 -57.47
CA SER A 828 -22.04 2.67 -58.19
C SER A 828 -20.78 3.43 -57.76
N ASP A 829 -20.90 4.62 -57.15
CA ASP A 829 -19.74 5.43 -56.76
C ASP A 829 -19.35 5.19 -55.28
N LYS A 830 -20.30 4.93 -54.36
CA LYS A 830 -19.98 4.34 -53.04
C LYS A 830 -19.42 2.91 -53.20
N ALA A 831 -19.96 2.12 -54.11
CA ALA A 831 -19.39 0.80 -54.41
C ALA A 831 -17.93 0.92 -54.95
N LEU A 832 -17.65 1.90 -55.80
CA LEU A 832 -16.31 2.14 -56.33
C LEU A 832 -15.30 2.63 -55.27
N SER A 833 -15.72 3.42 -54.28
CA SER A 833 -14.81 3.85 -53.22
C SER A 833 -14.41 2.69 -52.31
N LEU A 834 -15.35 1.83 -51.92
CA LEU A 834 -15.12 0.64 -51.09
C LEU A 834 -14.13 -0.35 -51.74
N VAL A 835 -14.19 -0.55 -53.06
CA VAL A 835 -13.25 -1.44 -53.78
C VAL A 835 -11.79 -0.98 -53.68
N LYS A 836 -11.53 0.32 -53.58
CA LYS A 836 -10.16 0.85 -53.51
C LYS A 836 -9.45 0.48 -52.20
N GLU A 837 -10.21 0.31 -51.12
CA GLU A 837 -9.68 -0.04 -49.79
C GLU A 837 -9.39 -1.54 -49.61
N LEU A 838 -10.00 -2.43 -50.41
CA LEU A 838 -9.76 -3.89 -50.35
C LEU A 838 -8.28 -4.22 -50.52
N LYS A 839 -7.75 -5.17 -49.74
CA LYS A 839 -6.29 -5.45 -49.72
C LYS A 839 -5.89 -6.63 -50.61
N GLN A 840 -6.62 -7.73 -50.60
CA GLN A 840 -6.27 -8.96 -51.33
C GLN A 840 -6.89 -9.03 -52.74
N ASP A 841 -6.14 -9.54 -53.74
CA ASP A 841 -6.67 -9.79 -55.09
C ASP A 841 -7.79 -10.85 -55.11
N LYS A 842 -7.79 -11.76 -54.13
CA LYS A 842 -8.90 -12.69 -53.88
C LYS A 842 -10.20 -11.95 -53.56
N ALA A 843 -10.12 -10.85 -52.82
CA ALA A 843 -11.26 -10.00 -52.48
C ALA A 843 -11.70 -9.14 -53.66
N LEU A 844 -10.77 -8.56 -54.43
CA LEU A 844 -11.09 -7.91 -55.72
C LEU A 844 -11.83 -8.88 -56.66
N THR A 845 -11.37 -10.13 -56.75
CA THR A 845 -12.03 -11.19 -57.55
C THR A 845 -13.43 -11.55 -57.04
N ALA A 846 -13.69 -11.40 -55.73
CA ALA A 846 -15.03 -11.55 -55.16
C ALA A 846 -15.92 -10.33 -55.46
N ALA A 847 -15.39 -9.09 -55.35
CA ALA A 847 -16.09 -7.86 -55.71
C ALA A 847 -16.55 -7.88 -57.18
N THR A 848 -15.70 -8.34 -58.11
CA THR A 848 -16.07 -8.52 -59.53
C THR A 848 -17.29 -9.43 -59.70
N LYS A 849 -17.36 -10.54 -58.94
CA LYS A 849 -18.50 -11.48 -58.99
C LYS A 849 -19.78 -10.91 -58.36
N ILE A 850 -19.65 -10.06 -57.34
CA ILE A 850 -20.79 -9.36 -56.73
C ILE A 850 -21.34 -8.29 -57.69
N ALA A 851 -20.47 -7.47 -58.30
CA ALA A 851 -20.88 -6.47 -59.28
C ALA A 851 -21.52 -7.10 -60.54
N GLN A 852 -21.05 -8.27 -60.98
CA GLN A 852 -21.69 -9.05 -62.04
C GLN A 852 -23.11 -9.53 -61.66
N ARG A 853 -23.31 -9.99 -60.42
CA ARG A 853 -24.64 -10.41 -59.90
C ARG A 853 -25.62 -9.26 -59.72
N ALA A 854 -25.12 -8.05 -59.50
CA ALA A 854 -25.91 -6.81 -59.44
C ALA A 854 -26.09 -6.14 -60.82
N GLU A 855 -25.66 -6.80 -61.90
CA GLU A 855 -25.74 -6.32 -63.30
C GLU A 855 -24.98 -5.00 -63.59
N LEU A 856 -24.13 -4.53 -62.66
CA LEU A 856 -23.38 -3.27 -62.75
C LEU A 856 -22.14 -3.38 -63.65
N LEU A 857 -22.34 -3.62 -64.95
CA LEU A 857 -21.28 -3.85 -65.94
C LEU A 857 -20.19 -2.75 -65.98
N MET A 858 -20.56 -1.48 -65.78
CA MET A 858 -19.60 -0.37 -65.73
C MET A 858 -18.71 -0.42 -64.48
N LEU A 859 -19.25 -0.90 -63.35
CA LEU A 859 -18.48 -1.11 -62.12
C LEU A 859 -17.51 -2.29 -62.31
N VAL A 860 -17.97 -3.40 -62.90
CA VAL A 860 -17.13 -4.57 -63.24
C VAL A 860 -15.88 -4.17 -64.03
N LYS A 861 -16.01 -3.26 -65.01
CA LYS A 861 -14.85 -2.72 -65.76
C LYS A 861 -13.89 -1.93 -64.86
N LYS A 862 -14.41 -1.01 -64.03
CA LYS A 862 -13.58 -0.23 -63.08
C LYS A 862 -12.86 -1.12 -62.05
N VAL A 863 -13.47 -2.21 -61.58
CA VAL A 863 -12.82 -3.17 -60.66
C VAL A 863 -11.63 -3.88 -61.34
N ALA A 864 -11.78 -4.27 -62.62
CA ALA A 864 -10.68 -4.85 -63.39
C ALA A 864 -9.54 -3.84 -63.59
N GLU A 865 -9.85 -2.59 -63.97
CA GLU A 865 -8.87 -1.50 -64.12
C GLU A 865 -8.07 -1.25 -62.83
N ILE A 866 -8.71 -1.28 -61.66
CA ILE A 866 -8.04 -1.15 -60.35
C ILE A 866 -7.09 -2.31 -60.08
N ARG A 867 -7.50 -3.56 -60.36
CA ARG A 867 -6.67 -4.75 -60.15
C ARG A 867 -5.46 -4.75 -61.08
N ASP A 868 -5.67 -4.42 -62.35
CA ASP A 868 -4.61 -4.48 -63.37
C ASP A 868 -3.57 -3.37 -63.10
N ALA A 869 -4.00 -2.18 -62.68
CA ALA A 869 -3.10 -1.12 -62.21
C ALA A 869 -2.31 -1.48 -60.93
N ARG A 870 -2.87 -2.29 -60.01
CA ARG A 870 -2.13 -2.82 -58.86
C ARG A 870 -1.05 -3.81 -59.29
N TYR A 871 -1.35 -4.65 -60.28
CA TYR A 871 -0.38 -5.59 -60.85
C TYR A 871 0.79 -4.88 -61.55
N GLU A 872 0.53 -3.80 -62.30
CA GLU A 872 1.57 -2.93 -62.85
C GLU A 872 2.45 -2.30 -61.75
N LEU A 873 1.83 -1.79 -60.66
CA LEU A 873 2.55 -1.24 -59.52
C LEU A 873 3.37 -2.29 -58.73
N GLN A 874 2.96 -3.55 -58.74
CA GLN A 874 3.72 -4.65 -58.14
C GLN A 874 4.92 -5.03 -59.01
N LEU A 875 4.72 -5.16 -60.33
CA LEU A 875 5.82 -5.39 -61.30
C LEU A 875 6.84 -4.24 -61.33
N ALA A 876 6.43 -3.02 -61.00
CA ALA A 876 7.34 -1.87 -60.88
C ALA A 876 8.11 -1.81 -59.54
N ARG A 877 7.87 -2.75 -58.61
CA ARG A 877 8.55 -2.86 -57.30
C ARG A 877 9.44 -4.10 -57.18
N THR A 878 9.41 -5.01 -58.14
CA THR A 878 10.21 -6.25 -58.24
C THR A 878 11.32 -6.11 -59.27
#